data_AF-A0A538L9H4-F1
#
_entry.id   AF-A0A538L9H4-F1
#
_cell.length_a   1.000
_cell.length_b   1.000
_cell.length_c   1.000
_cell.angle_alpha   90.00
_cell.angle_beta   90.00
_cell.angle_gamma   90.00
#
_symmetry.space_group_name_H-M   'P 1'
#
loop_
_entity.id
_entity.type
_entity.pdbx_description
1 polymer ?
#
loop_
_entity_poly.entity_id
_entity_poly.type
_entity_poly.pdbx_seq_one_letter_code
_entity_poly.pdbx_strand_id
1 'polypeptide(L)'
;MSEVDTGALGAGRIEPRELEQEMRSSYLDYAMSVIVGRALPDVRDGLKPVHRRVLYGMHEAGLQPNKPYKKSAATVGDVMGKYHPHGDQAIYDTLVRMAQPFSLRYPLVDGQGNFGSVDDDPPAAMRYCLAPDTRVETPTGSYRIADLVSGAAPDSDNPVDLEVLDRRGRRVHASVLFHSGEHPTLRIRTREGYELTGTHNHPVLCLVGMAGVPLLLWKRLDEIAAGDRVLLARMNRDDEDWISLRDEQEALLLGAFVSEGWVSDGRGGFNTVDRAFFDAVLDGYDAVVGGPRYVYRRQIASGSTLFELDVQDVRELRESALSDLNGLRSADKCVPERVWRGGRAYKRVFLRALFEGDGSCSLLPRKYSDQLARDAQKLLLEFGIVSRRCRSARGEHKLVITNPRDARRFLLDVGFFGAKQKKLESLLAQIPRESTALSGDHVPFVADYIRSDCESRWVDKDWLRRHNVDRIERWERGGAAIMDRIASAEVRAVIEPLVTGDYYYAEVASVEDGGVQPVYSLRVDSDDHSFLTDGFVSHNTEARLSRMATEMLRDIDANTVDFGPNYDESRREPSVLPSRFPNLLVNGSAGIAVGMATNMPPHRLGEIVDAIVAMIDDPAVSVEDLMKHVKGPDFPTGAIIVGRSGIRDAYRTGRGRIIMRARAHIEELRGGKSAIVVTELPYGVKKGGDAGVIRKIADLVQDKVLTEVSDLADHSDRSGMRIQVELKRDAVPQVALNKLFKHTSLQATFGYNAVALVDNVPRTLALRELISHYLDFQREVVTRRSKDELRKLEARVHVLEGYLKALDVLDQIIALIRAAADVDAARTGLMEEFEFSEIQAQAILDLRLRALTALERQDVEREYRDKTERIGELREILGDQSRIDALIREELLEIKQVYGKNDDRRTEIVAAEEELELEDLIAEEDMVIAITRSGYIKRLPVTAYREQKRGGIGVMGMDLKDEDYIEHLFVASTHDYILFFTNVGKVYRLKVHELPLGSRQSKGRAIVNLLPFRQSEQVRAVVQTRDFSEAQYLVFGTKKGVVKKTELAAYNTPLRADGIIAIKMREGDELVGVRHSSGDDDILMISKLGQAIRFNEKEVRAMGRDTSGVAGMRMRKDDEVISVNIAQDDSDLLVVTENGYGKRTRVADYPRKGRGGMGVKTIQLTEAKGTLAGARVVRDGYQVMLISTGGTVIRMPVDEIKRLGRATQGVIVMRLRGDERVSSLAPVVESDDSVEEPVADQAP
;
A
#
# COMPACT_ATOMS: atom_id res chain seq x y z
N MET A 1 27.56 48.32 26.72
CA MET A 1 28.14 49.39 25.89
C MET A 1 28.01 48.99 24.42
N SER A 2 27.03 49.54 23.73
CA SER A 2 27.14 50.08 22.37
C SER A 2 25.76 50.62 22.03
N GLU A 3 25.65 51.95 22.13
CA GLU A 3 24.49 52.71 21.67
C GLU A 3 24.23 52.38 20.19
N VAL A 4 23.02 51.91 19.90
CA VAL A 4 22.46 51.96 18.55
C VAL A 4 21.26 52.88 18.63
N ASP A 5 21.46 54.05 18.03
CA ASP A 5 20.51 55.12 17.78
C ASP A 5 19.33 54.59 16.95
N THR A 6 18.14 54.54 17.55
CA THR A 6 16.88 54.21 16.86
C THR A 6 16.11 55.49 16.55
N GLY A 7 16.69 56.32 15.68
CA GLY A 7 15.95 57.40 15.02
C GLY A 7 15.17 56.86 13.81
N ALA A 8 13.83 56.96 13.90
CA ALA A 8 12.83 56.83 12.82
C ALA A 8 12.32 55.41 12.46
N LEU A 9 11.59 54.79 13.40
CA LEU A 9 10.38 54.01 13.08
C LEU A 9 9.23 54.57 13.94
N GLY A 10 8.12 54.94 13.29
CA GLY A 10 6.94 55.52 13.94
C GLY A 10 6.39 54.62 15.06
N ALA A 11 5.87 55.25 16.10
CA ALA A 11 5.54 54.68 17.41
C ALA A 11 4.59 53.46 17.36
N GLY A 12 5.15 52.26 17.27
CA GLY A 12 4.63 51.09 17.96
C GLY A 12 5.35 50.95 19.31
N ARG A 13 4.64 50.52 20.35
CA ARG A 13 5.22 50.29 21.69
C ARG A 13 6.08 49.02 21.60
N ILE A 14 7.41 49.15 21.53
CA ILE A 14 8.33 48.01 21.55
C ILE A 14 8.54 47.61 23.00
N GLU A 15 8.00 46.45 23.39
CA GLU A 15 8.17 45.89 24.74
C GLU A 15 9.28 44.83 24.74
N PRO A 16 10.27 44.90 25.66
CA PRO A 16 11.26 43.84 25.81
C PRO A 16 10.58 42.56 26.32
N ARG A 17 10.83 41.42 25.64
CA ARG A 17 10.34 40.10 26.00
C ARG A 17 11.51 39.17 26.27
N GLU A 18 11.49 38.49 27.42
CA GLU A 18 12.45 37.43 27.73
C GLU A 18 12.26 36.26 26.77
N LEU A 19 13.36 35.73 26.21
CA LEU A 19 13.30 34.66 25.21
C LEU A 19 12.60 33.41 25.75
N GLU A 20 12.85 33.03 27.00
CA GLU A 20 12.21 31.88 27.63
C GLU A 20 10.68 32.06 27.73
N GLN A 21 10.25 33.27 28.10
CA GLN A 21 8.83 33.59 28.20
C GLN A 21 8.15 33.55 26.84
N GLU A 22 8.79 34.13 25.81
CA GLU A 22 8.27 34.14 24.44
C GLU A 22 8.22 32.73 23.83
N MET A 23 9.30 31.95 23.99
CA MET A 23 9.34 30.56 23.54
C MET A 23 8.25 29.72 24.21
N ARG A 24 8.03 29.91 25.51
CA ARG A 24 6.98 29.18 26.24
C ARG A 24 5.59 29.57 25.79
N SER A 25 5.28 30.86 25.66
CA SER A 25 3.96 31.32 25.20
C SER A 25 3.69 30.88 23.76
N SER A 26 4.60 31.17 22.84
CA SER A 26 4.46 30.81 21.42
C SER A 26 4.34 29.29 21.21
N TYR A 27 5.12 28.49 21.95
CA TYR A 27 5.01 27.03 21.87
C TYR A 27 3.68 26.51 22.43
N LEU A 28 3.21 27.04 23.56
CA LEU A 28 1.93 26.63 24.16
C LEU A 28 0.75 27.01 23.28
N ASP A 29 0.74 28.22 22.71
CA ASP A 29 -0.33 28.69 21.82
C ASP A 29 -0.41 27.82 20.56
N TYR A 30 0.76 27.52 19.95
CA TYR A 30 0.83 26.60 18.82
C TYR A 30 0.38 25.19 19.20
N ALA A 31 0.86 24.64 20.31
CA ALA A 31 0.51 23.30 20.78
C ALA A 31 -0.99 23.17 21.02
N MET A 32 -1.60 24.12 21.74
CA MET A 32 -3.04 24.15 22.03
C MET A 32 -3.87 24.27 20.74
N SER A 33 -3.47 25.17 19.83
CA SER A 33 -4.12 25.33 18.53
C SER A 33 -4.08 24.03 17.70
N VAL A 34 -2.96 23.32 17.69
CA VAL A 34 -2.82 22.04 16.99
C VAL A 34 -3.66 20.93 17.65
N ILE A 35 -3.64 20.84 18.98
CA ILE A 35 -4.37 19.81 19.74
C ILE A 35 -5.88 19.96 19.56
N VAL A 36 -6.42 21.15 19.82
CA VAL A 36 -7.87 21.40 19.86
C VAL A 36 -8.43 21.76 18.49
N GLY A 37 -7.69 22.53 17.70
CA GLY A 37 -8.16 23.13 16.45
C GLY A 37 -7.73 22.41 15.16
N ARG A 38 -6.99 21.29 15.23
CA ARG A 38 -6.45 20.65 14.02
C ARG A 38 -6.33 19.13 14.05
N ALA A 39 -5.58 18.57 15.01
CA ALA A 39 -5.01 17.23 14.88
C ALA A 39 -5.88 16.10 15.48
N LEU A 40 -6.67 16.39 16.52
CA LEU A 40 -7.50 15.41 17.22
C LEU A 40 -8.98 15.56 16.85
N PRO A 41 -9.74 14.46 16.79
CA PRO A 41 -11.19 14.50 16.61
C PRO A 41 -11.90 14.88 17.92
N ASP A 42 -13.10 15.46 17.80
CA ASP A 42 -14.05 15.56 18.91
C ASP A 42 -14.70 14.18 19.16
N VAL A 43 -14.87 13.80 20.43
CA VAL A 43 -15.45 12.49 20.80
C VAL A 43 -16.88 12.30 20.28
N ARG A 44 -17.63 13.39 20.12
CA ARG A 44 -19.06 13.40 19.85
C ARG A 44 -19.40 13.06 18.40
N ASP A 45 -18.72 13.69 17.44
CA ASP A 45 -18.93 13.46 15.99
C ASP A 45 -17.76 12.73 15.32
N GLY A 46 -16.64 12.56 16.00
CA GLY A 46 -15.44 11.92 15.47
C GLY A 46 -14.70 12.72 14.40
N LEU A 47 -15.04 14.00 14.22
CA LEU A 47 -14.48 14.84 13.18
C LEU A 47 -13.44 15.81 13.73
N LYS A 48 -12.41 16.05 12.92
CA LYS A 48 -11.53 17.21 13.09
C LYS A 48 -12.14 18.44 12.41
N PRO A 49 -11.70 19.67 12.74
CA PRO A 49 -12.31 20.89 12.19
C PRO A 49 -12.38 20.93 10.67
N VAL A 50 -11.34 20.50 9.95
CA VAL A 50 -11.35 20.49 8.47
C VAL A 50 -12.43 19.56 7.90
N HIS A 51 -12.61 18.35 8.45
CA HIS A 51 -13.65 17.41 8.00
C HIS A 51 -15.04 17.99 8.23
N ARG A 52 -15.27 18.55 9.43
CA ARG A 52 -16.54 19.17 9.82
C ARG A 52 -16.91 20.32 8.89
N ARG A 53 -15.96 21.21 8.63
CA ARG A 53 -16.14 22.37 7.74
C ARG A 53 -16.37 21.96 6.29
N VAL A 54 -15.73 20.89 5.80
CA VAL A 54 -16.00 20.36 4.46
C VAL A 54 -17.43 19.86 4.38
N LEU A 55 -17.88 18.99 5.30
CA LEU A 55 -19.25 18.46 5.26
C LEU A 55 -20.31 19.56 5.43
N TYR A 56 -20.08 20.51 6.35
CA TYR A 56 -20.97 21.65 6.55
C TYR A 56 -20.99 22.59 5.34
N GLY A 57 -19.84 22.89 4.74
CA GLY A 57 -19.77 23.71 3.52
C GLY A 57 -20.48 23.05 2.33
N MET A 58 -20.36 21.72 2.19
CA MET A 58 -21.11 20.95 1.19
C MET A 58 -22.63 20.96 1.47
N HIS A 59 -23.03 20.94 2.75
CA HIS A 59 -24.42 21.06 3.17
C HIS A 59 -25.01 22.43 2.81
N GLU A 60 -24.34 23.53 3.16
CA GLU A 60 -24.78 24.88 2.82
C GLU A 60 -24.81 25.11 1.30
N ALA A 61 -23.89 24.49 0.56
CA ALA A 61 -23.88 24.53 -0.90
C ALA A 61 -24.97 23.65 -1.55
N GLY A 62 -25.76 22.91 -0.77
CA GLY A 62 -26.85 22.06 -1.25
C GLY A 62 -26.40 20.80 -1.99
N LEU A 63 -25.18 20.32 -1.74
CA LEU A 63 -24.57 19.16 -2.44
C LEU A 63 -25.06 17.81 -1.91
N GLN A 64 -26.38 17.65 -1.85
CA GLN A 64 -27.06 16.46 -1.35
C GLN A 64 -26.84 15.25 -2.29
N PRO A 65 -26.97 14.01 -1.80
CA PRO A 65 -26.75 12.79 -2.60
C PRO A 65 -27.69 12.64 -3.81
N ASN A 66 -28.84 13.32 -3.80
CA ASN A 66 -29.80 13.33 -4.90
C ASN A 66 -29.59 14.49 -5.88
N LYS A 67 -28.54 15.31 -5.69
CA LYS A 67 -28.16 16.40 -6.58
C LYS A 67 -26.97 15.99 -7.47
N PRO A 68 -26.77 16.66 -8.61
CA PRO A 68 -25.57 16.46 -9.42
C PRO A 68 -24.29 16.73 -8.63
N TYR A 69 -23.19 16.08 -9.02
CA TYR A 69 -21.86 16.42 -8.52
C TYR A 69 -21.50 17.86 -8.89
N LYS A 70 -20.67 18.49 -8.04
CA LYS A 70 -20.09 19.81 -8.29
C LYS A 70 -18.58 19.69 -8.27
N LYS A 71 -17.87 20.55 -9.00
CA LYS A 71 -16.40 20.57 -8.99
C LYS A 71 -15.84 20.60 -7.58
N SER A 72 -14.84 19.76 -7.32
CA SER A 72 -14.15 19.72 -6.03
C SER A 72 -13.60 21.09 -5.63
N ALA A 73 -13.09 21.89 -6.58
CA ALA A 73 -12.60 23.23 -6.31
C ALA A 73 -13.66 24.23 -5.83
N ALA A 74 -14.91 24.07 -6.26
CA ALA A 74 -15.96 24.95 -5.79
C ALA A 74 -16.21 24.70 -4.30
N THR A 75 -16.31 23.43 -3.90
CA THR A 75 -16.41 23.02 -2.50
C THR A 75 -15.20 23.49 -1.70
N VAL A 76 -13.98 23.28 -2.20
CA VAL A 76 -12.75 23.70 -1.51
C VAL A 76 -12.69 25.22 -1.37
N GLY A 77 -13.01 25.97 -2.42
CA GLY A 77 -13.04 27.43 -2.40
C GLY A 77 -14.09 28.00 -1.44
N ASP A 78 -15.30 27.42 -1.44
CA ASP A 78 -16.36 27.76 -0.50
C ASP A 78 -15.93 27.51 0.94
N VAL A 79 -15.34 26.33 1.22
CA VAL A 79 -14.88 25.97 2.57
C VAL A 79 -13.72 26.85 3.01
N MET A 80 -12.77 27.12 2.13
CA MET A 80 -11.60 27.96 2.41
C MET A 80 -12.03 29.40 2.73
N GLY A 81 -12.88 29.99 1.88
CA GLY A 81 -13.32 31.37 2.02
C GLY A 81 -14.31 31.60 3.16
N LYS A 82 -15.09 30.58 3.56
CA LYS A 82 -16.13 30.74 4.60
C LYS A 82 -15.72 30.21 5.97
N TYR A 83 -14.92 29.13 6.06
CA TYR A 83 -14.73 28.41 7.33
C TYR A 83 -13.29 28.03 7.64
N HIS A 84 -12.46 27.68 6.65
CA HIS A 84 -11.16 27.07 6.88
C HIS A 84 -10.01 27.94 6.34
N PRO A 85 -9.39 28.81 7.17
CA PRO A 85 -8.38 29.78 6.73
C PRO A 85 -6.99 29.15 6.55
N HIS A 86 -6.92 28.02 5.86
CA HIS A 86 -5.70 27.28 5.55
C HIS A 86 -5.67 26.91 4.07
N GLY A 87 -4.51 26.43 3.61
CA GLY A 87 -4.30 26.09 2.21
C GLY A 87 -5.36 25.15 1.65
N ASP A 88 -5.76 25.44 0.41
CA ASP A 88 -6.70 24.68 -0.40
C ASP A 88 -6.34 23.19 -0.51
N GLN A 89 -5.06 22.86 -0.62
CA GLN A 89 -4.58 21.47 -0.67
C GLN A 89 -4.98 20.66 0.57
N ALA A 90 -4.93 21.24 1.77
CA ALA A 90 -5.28 20.52 3.00
C ALA A 90 -6.78 20.19 3.05
N ILE A 91 -7.62 21.08 2.53
CA ILE A 91 -9.06 20.88 2.39
C ILE A 91 -9.34 19.83 1.32
N TYR A 92 -8.63 19.90 0.18
CA TYR A 92 -8.80 18.95 -0.91
C TYR A 92 -8.37 17.54 -0.52
N ASP A 93 -7.21 17.36 0.11
CA ASP A 93 -6.75 16.07 0.61
C ASP A 93 -7.74 15.47 1.61
N THR A 94 -8.36 16.32 2.44
CA THR A 94 -9.41 15.91 3.37
C THR A 94 -10.64 15.42 2.63
N LEU A 95 -11.12 16.19 1.64
CA LEU A 95 -12.26 15.83 0.80
C LEU A 95 -12.00 14.51 0.06
N VAL A 96 -10.81 14.35 -0.52
CA VAL A 96 -10.41 13.15 -1.24
C VAL A 96 -10.39 11.93 -0.33
N ARG A 97 -9.76 12.02 0.84
CA ARG A 97 -9.71 10.91 1.80
C ARG A 97 -11.10 10.50 2.28
N MET A 98 -12.02 11.46 2.41
CA MET A 98 -13.41 11.17 2.76
C MET A 98 -14.21 10.48 1.65
N ALA A 99 -13.71 10.50 0.40
CA ALA A 99 -14.29 9.82 -0.76
C ALA A 99 -13.67 8.44 -1.04
N GLN A 100 -12.47 8.16 -0.51
CA GLN A 100 -11.73 6.93 -0.79
C GLN A 100 -12.27 5.73 0.02
N PRO A 101 -12.79 4.67 -0.64
CA PRO A 101 -13.37 3.50 0.05
C PRO A 101 -12.34 2.57 0.69
N PHE A 102 -11.04 2.76 0.40
CA PHE A 102 -9.93 2.08 1.06
C PHE A 102 -9.36 2.88 2.25
N SER A 103 -9.72 4.16 2.38
CA SER A 103 -9.31 5.05 3.48
C SER A 103 -10.35 5.08 4.59
N LEU A 104 -11.62 5.31 4.26
CA LEU A 104 -12.74 5.28 5.19
C LEU A 104 -13.59 4.02 5.00
N ARG A 105 -14.04 3.42 6.12
CA ARG A 105 -14.92 2.26 6.09
C ARG A 105 -16.32 2.59 5.55
N TYR A 106 -16.79 3.81 5.83
CA TYR A 106 -18.02 4.39 5.34
C TYR A 106 -17.72 5.81 4.81
N PRO A 107 -17.42 5.95 3.49
CA PRO A 107 -17.11 7.24 2.87
C PRO A 107 -18.18 8.29 3.19
N LEU A 108 -17.72 9.51 3.50
CA LEU A 108 -18.59 10.65 3.79
C LEU A 108 -18.78 11.55 2.56
N VAL A 109 -17.87 11.47 1.59
CA VAL A 109 -17.97 12.15 0.30
C VAL A 109 -18.19 11.12 -0.80
N ASP A 110 -19.02 11.47 -1.77
CA ASP A 110 -19.21 10.73 -3.02
C ASP A 110 -18.43 11.48 -4.10
N GLY A 111 -17.34 10.88 -4.59
CA GLY A 111 -16.42 11.48 -5.54
C GLY A 111 -16.59 10.90 -6.95
N GLN A 112 -16.52 11.76 -7.97
CA GLN A 112 -16.56 11.39 -9.38
C GLN A 112 -15.25 11.80 -10.08
N GLY A 113 -14.60 10.83 -10.74
CA GLY A 113 -13.28 10.98 -11.38
C GLY A 113 -12.17 10.27 -10.58
N ASN A 114 -10.91 10.61 -10.85
CA ASN A 114 -9.76 10.03 -10.15
C ASN A 114 -9.56 10.63 -8.75
N PHE A 115 -9.90 9.87 -7.71
CA PHE A 115 -9.71 10.21 -6.29
C PHE A 115 -8.50 9.50 -5.65
N GLY A 116 -7.54 9.03 -6.47
CA GLY A 116 -6.36 8.30 -6.04
C GLY A 116 -6.60 6.80 -5.86
N SER A 117 -5.52 6.04 -5.68
CA SER A 117 -5.55 4.57 -5.65
C SER A 117 -4.81 3.98 -4.44
N VAL A 118 -4.96 2.67 -4.23
CA VAL A 118 -4.17 1.90 -3.23
C VAL A 118 -2.69 1.78 -3.64
N ASP A 119 -2.37 2.10 -4.89
CA ASP A 119 -1.02 2.11 -5.47
C ASP A 119 -0.21 3.37 -5.16
N ASP A 120 -0.77 4.27 -4.34
CA ASP A 120 -0.20 5.59 -4.04
C ASP A 120 -0.30 6.58 -5.21
N ASP A 121 -1.17 6.31 -6.20
CA ASP A 121 -1.48 7.30 -7.22
C ASP A 121 -2.21 8.48 -6.57
N PRO A 122 -1.75 9.73 -6.78
CA PRO A 122 -2.42 10.89 -6.23
C PRO A 122 -3.80 11.09 -6.88
N PRO A 123 -4.76 11.73 -6.17
CA PRO A 123 -5.99 12.17 -6.80
C PRO A 123 -5.69 13.17 -7.91
N ALA A 124 -6.54 13.22 -8.92
CA ALA A 124 -6.53 14.35 -9.84
C ALA A 124 -6.82 15.64 -9.06
N ALA A 125 -6.29 16.80 -9.47
CA ALA A 125 -6.54 18.09 -8.82
C ALA A 125 -8.01 18.55 -8.93
N MET A 126 -8.32 19.58 -8.15
CA MET A 126 -9.69 20.03 -7.89
C MET A 126 -10.23 21.09 -8.88
N ARG A 127 -9.35 21.89 -9.51
CA ARG A 127 -9.66 22.96 -10.48
C ARG A 127 -8.69 22.85 -11.63
N TYR A 128 -9.16 22.89 -12.87
CA TYR A 128 -8.30 22.77 -14.03
C TYR A 128 -8.84 23.65 -15.12
N CYS A 129 -8.09 24.70 -15.48
CA CYS A 129 -8.58 25.66 -16.44
C CYS A 129 -7.48 26.03 -17.44
N LEU A 130 -7.86 26.03 -18.70
CA LEU A 130 -7.02 26.30 -19.86
C LEU A 130 -7.22 27.73 -20.35
N ALA A 131 -6.20 28.27 -21.01
CA ALA A 131 -6.29 29.59 -21.62
C ALA A 131 -7.34 29.65 -22.74
N PRO A 132 -7.90 30.83 -23.05
CA PRO A 132 -9.05 30.99 -23.95
C PRO A 132 -8.81 30.49 -25.38
N ASP A 133 -7.56 30.59 -25.84
CA ASP A 133 -7.11 30.22 -27.18
C ASP A 133 -6.83 28.72 -27.34
N THR A 134 -6.85 27.96 -26.24
CA THR A 134 -6.63 26.51 -26.27
C THR A 134 -7.71 25.83 -27.10
N ARG A 135 -7.30 25.03 -28.10
CA ARG A 135 -8.26 24.32 -28.96
C ARG A 135 -8.63 22.96 -28.39
N VAL A 136 -9.92 22.73 -28.22
CA VAL A 136 -10.49 21.42 -27.88
C VAL A 136 -10.73 20.64 -29.17
N GLU A 137 -10.24 19.39 -29.23
CA GLU A 137 -10.44 18.52 -30.38
C GLU A 137 -11.80 17.83 -30.31
N THR A 138 -12.51 17.86 -31.44
CA THR A 138 -13.82 17.23 -31.63
C THR A 138 -13.75 16.31 -32.85
N PRO A 139 -14.74 15.41 -33.06
CA PRO A 139 -14.75 14.55 -34.25
C PRO A 139 -14.80 15.32 -35.57
N THR A 140 -15.43 16.50 -35.59
CA THR A 140 -15.67 17.27 -36.83
C THR A 140 -14.69 18.42 -37.05
N GLY A 141 -13.82 18.72 -36.09
CA GLY A 141 -12.93 19.87 -36.13
C GLY A 141 -12.32 20.21 -34.77
N SER A 142 -11.81 21.42 -34.61
CA SER A 142 -11.21 21.88 -33.36
C SER A 142 -11.61 23.32 -33.06
N TYR A 143 -12.09 23.57 -31.85
CA TYR A 143 -12.69 24.83 -31.45
C TYR A 143 -11.91 25.44 -30.30
N ARG A 144 -11.73 26.77 -30.28
CA ARG A 144 -11.19 27.45 -29.10
C ARG A 144 -12.13 27.22 -27.93
N ILE A 145 -11.59 26.91 -26.75
CA ILE A 145 -12.40 26.57 -25.58
C ILE A 145 -13.34 27.72 -25.17
N ALA A 146 -12.92 28.96 -25.36
CA ALA A 146 -13.74 30.15 -25.09
C ALA A 146 -14.90 30.34 -26.09
N ASP A 147 -14.77 29.80 -27.30
CA ASP A 147 -15.78 29.94 -28.36
C ASP A 147 -16.84 28.83 -28.33
N LEU A 148 -16.69 27.83 -27.44
CA LEU A 148 -17.63 26.72 -27.32
C LEU A 148 -19.02 27.17 -26.87
N VAL A 149 -19.10 28.17 -26.00
CA VAL A 149 -20.34 28.84 -25.61
C VAL A 149 -20.17 30.34 -25.77
N SER A 150 -20.88 30.92 -26.74
CA SER A 150 -20.80 32.35 -27.02
C SER A 150 -21.36 33.16 -25.85
N GLY A 151 -20.56 34.10 -25.34
CA GLY A 151 -20.97 35.02 -24.27
C GLY A 151 -21.05 34.41 -22.87
N ALA A 152 -20.38 33.28 -22.61
CA ALA A 152 -20.24 32.71 -21.28
C ALA A 152 -19.71 33.78 -20.29
N ALA A 153 -20.41 33.99 -19.18
CA ALA A 153 -20.00 34.97 -18.17
C ALA A 153 -18.79 34.44 -17.35
N PRO A 154 -17.91 35.28 -16.82
CA PRO A 154 -16.93 34.85 -15.82
C PRO A 154 -17.61 34.17 -14.62
N ASP A 155 -16.94 33.17 -14.05
CA ASP A 155 -17.41 32.37 -12.91
C ASP A 155 -18.77 31.71 -13.13
N SER A 156 -18.97 31.10 -14.31
CA SER A 156 -20.23 30.46 -14.70
C SER A 156 -20.08 29.04 -15.25
N ASP A 157 -21.14 28.25 -15.05
CA ASP A 157 -21.31 26.90 -15.59
C ASP A 157 -22.30 26.98 -16.76
N ASN A 158 -21.85 26.61 -17.95
CA ASN A 158 -22.59 26.82 -19.19
C ASN A 158 -22.89 25.45 -19.81
N PRO A 159 -24.15 25.01 -19.86
CA PRO A 159 -24.51 23.77 -20.54
C PRO A 159 -24.02 23.77 -21.99
N VAL A 160 -23.43 22.66 -22.40
CA VAL A 160 -23.00 22.43 -23.78
C VAL A 160 -23.38 21.00 -24.17
N ASP A 161 -23.69 20.80 -25.45
CA ASP A 161 -23.96 19.48 -26.03
C ASP A 161 -22.98 19.31 -27.19
N LEU A 162 -21.83 18.70 -26.90
CA LEU A 162 -20.70 18.62 -27.81
C LEU A 162 -19.96 17.30 -27.66
N GLU A 163 -19.62 16.63 -28.76
CA GLU A 163 -18.68 15.53 -28.72
C GLU A 163 -17.23 16.05 -28.77
N VAL A 164 -16.41 15.63 -27.81
CA VAL A 164 -14.96 15.88 -27.79
C VAL A 164 -14.20 14.56 -27.87
N LEU A 165 -12.89 14.63 -28.14
CA LEU A 165 -12.04 13.45 -28.17
C LEU A 165 -11.36 13.22 -26.82
N ASP A 166 -11.49 12.01 -26.27
CA ASP A 166 -10.81 11.59 -25.03
C ASP A 166 -9.32 11.29 -25.24
N ARG A 167 -8.61 10.91 -24.17
CA ARG A 167 -7.18 10.59 -24.29
C ARG A 167 -6.87 9.46 -25.27
N ARG A 168 -7.82 8.60 -25.65
CA ARG A 168 -7.69 7.49 -26.60
C ARG A 168 -8.27 7.83 -27.98
N GLY A 169 -8.60 9.11 -28.22
CA GLY A 169 -9.22 9.57 -29.47
C GLY A 169 -10.67 9.12 -29.65
N ARG A 170 -11.33 8.60 -28.61
CA ARG A 170 -12.73 8.17 -28.66
C ARG A 170 -13.65 9.37 -28.48
N ARG A 171 -14.81 9.31 -29.13
CA ARG A 171 -15.87 10.33 -28.98
C ARG A 171 -16.49 10.22 -27.59
N VAL A 172 -16.50 11.32 -26.85
CA VAL A 172 -17.08 11.42 -25.51
C VAL A 172 -17.90 12.71 -25.42
N HIS A 173 -19.01 12.65 -24.71
CA HIS A 173 -19.93 13.78 -24.58
C HIS A 173 -19.39 14.81 -23.58
N ALA A 174 -19.36 16.07 -23.95
CA ALA A 174 -19.10 17.18 -23.05
C ALA A 174 -20.42 17.88 -22.71
N SER A 175 -20.75 17.97 -21.42
CA SER A 175 -22.05 18.44 -20.93
C SER A 175 -22.04 19.86 -20.36
N VAL A 176 -20.87 20.37 -19.94
CA VAL A 176 -20.74 21.72 -19.36
C VAL A 176 -19.40 22.35 -19.75
N LEU A 177 -19.44 23.60 -20.21
CA LEU A 177 -18.30 24.52 -20.28
C LEU A 177 -18.27 25.38 -19.03
N PHE A 178 -17.13 25.38 -18.35
CA PHE A 178 -16.90 26.21 -17.18
C PHE A 178 -16.03 27.40 -17.56
N HIS A 179 -16.49 28.62 -17.30
CA HIS A 179 -15.65 29.82 -17.36
C HIS A 179 -15.31 30.20 -15.92
N SER A 180 -14.05 30.05 -15.53
CA SER A 180 -13.61 30.17 -14.13
C SER A 180 -13.05 31.55 -13.77
N GLY A 181 -13.38 32.59 -14.53
CA GLY A 181 -12.81 33.93 -14.33
C GLY A 181 -11.30 33.99 -14.60
N GLU A 182 -10.65 34.99 -14.02
CA GLU A 182 -9.23 35.34 -14.22
C GLU A 182 -8.31 34.59 -13.24
N HIS A 183 -7.30 33.89 -13.77
CA HIS A 183 -6.36 33.12 -12.94
C HIS A 183 -4.90 33.25 -13.40
N PRO A 184 -3.92 33.17 -12.48
CA PRO A 184 -2.51 32.99 -12.84
C PRO A 184 -2.28 31.67 -13.58
N THR A 185 -1.58 31.74 -14.70
CA THR A 185 -1.34 30.61 -15.61
C THR A 185 0.14 30.35 -15.83
N LEU A 186 0.47 29.11 -16.20
CA LEU A 186 1.78 28.71 -16.70
C LEU A 186 1.65 28.29 -18.16
N ARG A 187 2.65 28.63 -18.96
CA ARG A 187 2.80 28.16 -20.34
C ARG A 187 3.93 27.16 -20.42
N ILE A 188 3.61 25.93 -20.82
CA ILE A 188 4.62 24.92 -21.15
C ILE A 188 4.92 24.98 -22.65
N ARG A 189 6.20 24.82 -23.01
CA ARG A 189 6.66 24.73 -24.41
C ARG A 189 7.56 23.51 -24.58
N THR A 190 7.29 22.68 -25.58
CA THR A 190 8.11 21.51 -25.94
C THR A 190 9.28 21.88 -26.87
N ARG A 191 10.28 21.00 -27.00
CA ARG A 191 11.44 21.20 -27.92
C ARG A 191 11.04 21.33 -29.38
N GLU A 192 9.95 20.70 -29.78
CA GLU A 192 9.37 20.79 -31.13
C GLU A 192 8.64 22.13 -31.33
N GLY A 193 8.22 22.79 -30.24
CA GLY A 193 7.51 24.05 -30.26
C GLY A 193 6.00 23.94 -30.00
N TYR A 194 5.47 22.78 -29.60
CA TYR A 194 4.09 22.69 -29.10
C TYR A 194 3.96 23.37 -27.75
N GLU A 195 2.84 24.05 -27.50
CA GLU A 195 2.60 24.88 -26.33
C GLU A 195 1.21 24.60 -25.74
N LEU A 196 1.09 24.66 -24.41
CA LEU A 196 -0.18 24.65 -23.68
C LEU A 196 -0.11 25.70 -22.58
N THR A 197 -1.18 26.45 -22.37
CA THR A 197 -1.27 27.43 -21.29
C THR A 197 -2.49 27.12 -20.41
N GLY A 198 -2.28 27.02 -19.10
CA GLY A 198 -3.34 26.71 -18.14
C GLY A 198 -2.97 27.11 -16.72
N THR A 199 -3.89 26.92 -15.78
CA THR A 199 -3.63 27.20 -14.36
C THR A 199 -2.52 26.30 -13.82
N HIS A 200 -1.86 26.75 -12.76
CA HIS A 200 -0.76 26.04 -12.10
C HIS A 200 -1.09 24.57 -11.79
N ASN A 201 -2.33 24.32 -11.38
CA ASN A 201 -2.82 23.00 -11.04
C ASN A 201 -3.38 22.18 -12.21
N HIS A 202 -3.41 22.71 -13.45
CA HIS A 202 -3.91 21.99 -14.64
C HIS A 202 -3.10 20.72 -14.90
N PRO A 203 -3.72 19.54 -15.11
CA PRO A 203 -3.01 18.28 -15.23
C PRO A 203 -2.70 18.03 -16.71
N VAL A 204 -1.50 17.56 -17.01
CA VAL A 204 -1.20 16.97 -18.31
C VAL A 204 -0.61 15.59 -18.13
N LEU A 205 -0.90 14.71 -19.09
CA LEU A 205 -0.38 13.35 -19.08
C LEU A 205 1.11 13.37 -19.45
N CYS A 206 1.93 12.77 -18.60
CA CYS A 206 3.37 12.73 -18.73
C CYS A 206 3.88 11.27 -18.73
N LEU A 207 5.01 11.03 -19.39
CA LEU A 207 5.76 9.78 -19.28
C LEU A 207 6.89 9.95 -18.26
N VAL A 208 6.86 9.15 -17.20
CA VAL A 208 7.85 9.19 -16.12
C VAL A 208 8.54 7.83 -16.02
N GLY A 209 9.87 7.84 -15.91
CA GLY A 209 10.64 6.65 -15.60
C GLY A 209 10.77 6.48 -14.09
N MET A 210 9.94 5.63 -13.47
CA MET A 210 10.00 5.36 -12.03
C MET A 210 10.82 4.07 -11.81
N ALA A 211 11.99 4.19 -11.19
CA ALA A 211 12.93 3.07 -10.98
C ALA A 211 13.27 2.27 -12.26
N GLY A 212 13.24 2.92 -13.44
CA GLY A 212 13.49 2.30 -14.74
C GLY A 212 12.24 1.78 -15.48
N VAL A 213 11.06 1.85 -14.86
CA VAL A 213 9.77 1.48 -15.48
C VAL A 213 9.13 2.72 -16.13
N PRO A 214 8.78 2.69 -17.44
CA PRO A 214 8.04 3.76 -18.09
C PRO A 214 6.56 3.74 -17.67
N LEU A 215 6.08 4.78 -17.00
CA LEU A 215 4.70 4.91 -16.55
C LEU A 215 4.07 6.22 -17.05
N LEU A 216 2.78 6.16 -17.38
CA LEU A 216 1.98 7.36 -17.66
C LEU A 216 1.44 7.91 -16.35
N LEU A 217 1.79 9.15 -16.01
CA LEU A 217 1.37 9.83 -14.80
C LEU A 217 0.83 11.21 -15.12
N TRP A 218 -0.21 11.63 -14.39
CA TRP A 218 -0.70 13.00 -14.45
C TRP A 218 0.20 13.89 -13.61
N LYS A 219 0.76 14.94 -14.21
CA LYS A 219 1.49 16.00 -13.50
C LYS A 219 0.76 17.31 -13.65
N ARG A 220 0.73 18.12 -12.59
CA ARG A 220 0.23 19.50 -12.67
C ARG A 220 1.23 20.39 -13.43
N LEU A 221 0.77 21.47 -14.06
CA LEU A 221 1.68 22.40 -14.76
C LEU A 221 2.76 22.98 -13.84
N ASP A 222 2.49 23.18 -12.54
CA ASP A 222 3.45 23.65 -11.55
C ASP A 222 4.47 22.59 -11.10
N GLU A 223 4.23 21.31 -11.40
CA GLU A 223 5.14 20.20 -11.13
C GLU A 223 6.03 19.87 -12.35
N ILE A 224 5.75 20.47 -13.51
CA ILE A 224 6.47 20.23 -14.75
C ILE A 224 7.73 21.09 -14.80
N ALA A 225 8.84 20.46 -15.17
CA ALA A 225 10.12 21.12 -15.38
C ALA A 225 10.65 20.87 -16.80
N ALA A 226 11.61 21.69 -17.22
CA ALA A 226 12.35 21.43 -18.46
C ALA A 226 13.04 20.06 -18.38
N GLY A 227 12.89 19.25 -19.44
CA GLY A 227 13.36 17.86 -19.50
C GLY A 227 12.27 16.81 -19.28
N ASP A 228 11.14 17.16 -18.66
CA ASP A 228 10.00 16.26 -18.50
C ASP A 228 9.41 15.84 -19.84
N ARG A 229 8.73 14.68 -19.87
CA ARG A 229 8.10 14.13 -21.08
C ARG A 229 6.58 14.28 -21.00
N VAL A 230 6.02 15.18 -21.79
CA VAL A 230 4.57 15.37 -21.94
C VAL A 230 4.06 14.60 -23.15
N LEU A 231 2.84 14.07 -23.08
CA LEU A 231 2.23 13.33 -24.18
C LEU A 231 1.50 14.27 -25.12
N LEU A 232 1.86 14.22 -26.40
CA LEU A 232 1.11 14.81 -27.49
C LEU A 232 0.35 13.73 -28.26
N ALA A 233 -0.97 13.82 -28.29
CA ALA A 233 -1.83 12.95 -29.07
C ALA A 233 -1.58 13.15 -30.57
N ARG A 234 -1.44 12.04 -31.29
CA ARG A 234 -1.18 11.98 -32.74
C ARG A 234 -1.85 10.77 -33.40
N MET A 235 -2.95 10.34 -32.79
CA MET A 235 -3.70 9.14 -33.17
C MET A 235 -4.26 9.27 -34.58
N ASN A 236 -4.43 8.15 -35.27
CA ASN A 236 -5.10 8.16 -36.56
C ASN A 236 -6.62 8.21 -36.34
N ARG A 237 -7.30 9.21 -36.90
CA ARG A 237 -8.76 9.35 -36.81
C ARG A 237 -9.43 8.59 -37.97
N ASP A 238 -10.20 7.56 -37.65
CA ASP A 238 -11.03 6.80 -38.62
C ASP A 238 -12.36 7.54 -38.85
N ASP A 239 -12.31 8.74 -39.42
CA ASP A 239 -13.52 9.49 -39.79
C ASP A 239 -13.81 9.34 -41.30
N GLU A 240 -15.09 9.20 -41.66
CA GLU A 240 -15.52 9.16 -43.06
C GLU A 240 -15.10 10.45 -43.80
N ASP A 241 -14.26 10.25 -44.83
CA ASP A 241 -13.50 11.24 -45.57
C ASP A 241 -14.35 12.01 -46.62
N TRP A 242 -15.64 12.23 -46.37
CA TRP A 242 -16.48 12.94 -47.34
C TRP A 242 -16.32 14.46 -47.22
N ILE A 243 -15.99 15.10 -48.34
CA ILE A 243 -15.97 16.55 -48.52
C ILE A 243 -16.76 16.89 -49.78
N SER A 244 -17.56 17.96 -49.73
CA SER A 244 -18.27 18.43 -50.92
C SER A 244 -17.27 19.04 -51.92
N LEU A 245 -17.58 18.96 -53.22
CA LEU A 245 -16.71 19.57 -54.25
C LEU A 245 -16.51 21.07 -53.98
N ARG A 246 -17.54 21.77 -53.51
CA ARG A 246 -17.45 23.19 -53.19
C ARG A 246 -16.49 23.46 -52.03
N ASP A 247 -16.58 22.67 -50.96
CA ASP A 247 -15.71 22.81 -49.78
C ASP A 247 -14.25 22.44 -50.10
N GLU A 248 -14.03 21.45 -50.98
CA GLU A 248 -12.71 21.12 -51.50
C GLU A 248 -12.10 22.30 -52.25
N GLN A 249 -12.86 22.93 -53.16
CA GLN A 249 -12.40 24.11 -53.89
C GLN A 249 -12.17 25.32 -52.96
N GLU A 250 -13.01 25.50 -51.94
CA GLU A 250 -12.84 26.58 -50.96
C GLU A 250 -11.58 26.38 -50.11
N ALA A 251 -11.34 25.16 -49.61
CA ALA A 251 -10.14 24.82 -48.86
C ALA A 251 -8.87 25.00 -49.70
N LEU A 252 -8.91 24.60 -50.98
CA LEU A 252 -7.82 24.82 -51.95
C LEU A 252 -7.51 26.31 -52.09
N LEU A 253 -8.53 27.14 -52.30
CA LEU A 253 -8.40 28.59 -52.42
C LEU A 253 -7.83 29.23 -51.17
N LEU A 254 -8.35 28.88 -49.99
CA LEU A 254 -7.87 29.40 -48.72
C LEU A 254 -6.38 29.06 -48.53
N GLY A 255 -5.97 27.82 -48.80
CA GLY A 255 -4.58 27.41 -48.67
C GLY A 255 -3.66 28.16 -49.65
N ALA A 256 -4.11 28.32 -50.91
CA ALA A 256 -3.36 29.05 -51.93
C ALA A 256 -3.22 30.55 -51.63
N PHE A 257 -4.29 31.20 -51.17
CA PHE A 257 -4.23 32.62 -50.82
C PHE A 257 -3.49 32.89 -49.51
N VAL A 258 -3.57 31.99 -48.54
CA VAL A 258 -2.74 32.06 -47.33
C VAL A 258 -1.25 31.94 -47.69
N SER A 259 -0.87 31.06 -48.63
CA SER A 259 0.53 30.98 -49.04
C SER A 259 0.97 32.16 -49.92
N GLU A 260 0.47 32.23 -51.16
CA GLU A 260 1.04 33.07 -52.23
C GLU A 260 0.07 34.17 -52.71
N GLY A 261 -1.17 34.17 -52.22
CA GLY A 261 -2.16 35.18 -52.56
C GLY A 261 -2.23 36.35 -51.58
N TRP A 262 -3.09 37.31 -51.93
CA TRP A 262 -3.35 38.51 -51.14
C TRP A 262 -4.73 39.07 -51.45
N VAL A 263 -5.33 39.72 -50.45
CA VAL A 263 -6.62 40.42 -50.56
C VAL A 263 -6.48 41.80 -49.93
N SER A 264 -6.98 42.81 -50.62
CA SER A 264 -7.06 44.19 -50.17
C SER A 264 -8.46 44.74 -50.43
N ASP A 265 -8.77 45.91 -49.85
CA ASP A 265 -10.10 46.50 -49.99
C ASP A 265 -10.55 46.66 -51.44
N GLY A 266 -9.66 46.95 -52.39
CA GLY A 266 -10.05 47.19 -53.79
C GLY A 266 -9.54 46.16 -54.79
N ARG A 267 -8.76 45.16 -54.37
CA ARG A 267 -8.08 44.24 -55.29
C ARG A 267 -7.67 42.95 -54.59
N GLY A 268 -7.64 41.84 -55.31
CA GLY A 268 -7.07 40.58 -54.84
C GLY A 268 -6.20 39.96 -55.91
N GLY A 269 -5.30 39.06 -55.51
CA GLY A 269 -4.50 38.35 -56.50
C GLY A 269 -3.76 37.14 -55.94
N PHE A 270 -3.31 36.30 -56.87
CA PHE A 270 -2.54 35.10 -56.58
C PHE A 270 -1.54 34.84 -57.70
N ASN A 271 -0.29 34.56 -57.35
CA ASN A 271 0.78 34.39 -58.34
C ASN A 271 1.55 33.09 -58.05
N THR A 272 1.88 32.33 -59.09
CA THR A 272 2.74 31.15 -58.95
C THR A 272 3.48 30.82 -60.24
N VAL A 273 4.59 30.10 -60.12
CA VAL A 273 5.35 29.55 -61.26
C VAL A 273 4.91 28.13 -61.62
N ASP A 274 4.09 27.47 -60.79
CA ASP A 274 3.53 26.15 -61.08
C ASP A 274 2.22 26.28 -61.84
N ARG A 275 2.23 25.84 -63.11
CA ARG A 275 1.05 25.94 -63.99
C ARG A 275 -0.12 25.10 -63.49
N ALA A 276 0.13 23.87 -63.01
CA ALA A 276 -0.94 22.97 -62.61
C ALA A 276 -1.63 23.46 -61.33
N PHE A 277 -0.85 24.00 -60.40
CA PHE A 277 -1.41 24.63 -59.20
C PHE A 277 -2.17 25.92 -59.54
N PHE A 278 -1.65 26.74 -60.46
CA PHE A 278 -2.36 27.92 -60.94
C PHE A 278 -3.72 27.58 -61.56
N ASP A 279 -3.77 26.59 -62.46
CA ASP A 279 -5.02 26.17 -63.10
C ASP A 279 -6.03 25.65 -62.06
N ALA A 280 -5.60 24.88 -61.06
CA ALA A 280 -6.47 24.43 -59.97
C ALA A 280 -7.03 25.60 -59.13
N VAL A 281 -6.22 26.63 -58.85
CA VAL A 281 -6.67 27.84 -58.15
C VAL A 281 -7.65 28.64 -58.99
N LEU A 282 -7.46 28.71 -60.32
CA LEU A 282 -8.42 29.36 -61.22
C LEU A 282 -9.77 28.63 -61.24
N ASP A 283 -9.75 27.30 -61.36
CA ASP A 283 -10.96 26.48 -61.35
C ASP A 283 -11.69 26.63 -60.00
N GLY A 284 -10.94 26.62 -58.89
CA GLY A 284 -11.49 26.87 -57.56
C GLY A 284 -12.10 28.26 -57.43
N TYR A 285 -11.43 29.29 -57.97
CA TYR A 285 -11.92 30.68 -57.95
C TYR A 285 -13.24 30.77 -58.70
N ASP A 286 -13.32 30.21 -59.91
CA ASP A 286 -14.55 30.21 -60.71
C ASP A 286 -15.69 29.44 -60.04
N ALA A 287 -15.38 28.35 -59.35
CA ALA A 287 -16.37 27.51 -58.69
C ALA A 287 -16.92 28.11 -57.38
N VAL A 288 -16.09 28.81 -56.59
CA VAL A 288 -16.43 29.23 -55.22
C VAL A 288 -16.67 30.73 -55.11
N VAL A 289 -15.86 31.54 -55.80
CA VAL A 289 -15.94 33.01 -55.75
C VAL A 289 -16.74 33.53 -56.94
N GLY A 290 -16.37 33.13 -58.15
CA GLY A 290 -16.91 33.66 -59.39
C GLY A 290 -16.54 35.13 -59.64
N GLY A 291 -17.30 35.80 -60.50
CA GLY A 291 -17.07 37.21 -60.84
C GLY A 291 -15.90 37.45 -61.83
N PRO A 292 -15.68 38.71 -62.25
CA PRO A 292 -14.66 39.04 -63.23
C PRO A 292 -13.24 38.86 -62.67
N ARG A 293 -12.40 38.11 -63.40
CA ARG A 293 -10.97 37.93 -63.10
C ARG A 293 -10.09 38.13 -64.33
N TYR A 294 -8.87 38.58 -64.12
CA TYR A 294 -7.86 38.77 -65.15
C TYR A 294 -6.70 37.79 -64.93
N VAL A 295 -6.20 37.20 -66.02
CA VAL A 295 -5.09 36.25 -65.99
C VAL A 295 -3.95 36.78 -66.84
N TYR A 296 -2.77 36.88 -66.25
CA TYR A 296 -1.56 37.31 -66.93
C TYR A 296 -0.49 36.21 -66.88
N ARG A 297 0.44 36.28 -67.84
CA ARG A 297 1.66 35.48 -67.83
C ARG A 297 2.85 36.36 -68.20
N ARG A 298 3.95 36.25 -67.46
CA ARG A 298 5.20 36.95 -67.79
C ARG A 298 6.43 36.13 -67.43
N GLN A 299 7.52 36.38 -68.14
CA GLN A 299 8.83 35.83 -67.81
C GLN A 299 9.45 36.65 -66.68
N ILE A 300 9.82 36.00 -65.58
CA ILE A 300 10.54 36.63 -64.46
C ILE A 300 12.05 36.48 -64.64
N ALA A 301 12.84 37.27 -63.90
CA ALA A 301 14.30 37.32 -64.01
C ALA A 301 14.98 35.94 -63.81
N SER A 302 14.32 34.98 -63.17
CA SER A 302 14.81 33.60 -63.03
C SER A 302 14.66 32.73 -64.28
N GLY A 303 14.05 33.24 -65.36
CA GLY A 303 13.72 32.50 -66.58
C GLY A 303 12.47 31.61 -66.45
N SER A 304 11.76 31.68 -65.33
CA SER A 304 10.50 30.97 -65.11
C SER A 304 9.32 31.80 -65.63
N THR A 305 8.27 31.13 -66.10
CA THR A 305 7.01 31.80 -66.41
C THR A 305 6.22 31.96 -65.11
N LEU A 306 5.90 33.19 -64.73
CA LEU A 306 4.98 33.51 -63.65
C LEU A 306 3.56 33.63 -64.21
N PHE A 307 2.62 32.94 -63.59
CA PHE A 307 1.19 33.03 -63.84
C PHE A 307 0.55 33.87 -62.74
N GLU A 308 -0.26 34.85 -63.12
CA GLU A 308 -0.80 35.86 -62.20
C GLU A 308 -2.33 35.91 -62.38
N LEU A 309 -3.06 35.72 -61.28
CA LEU A 309 -4.48 35.96 -61.13
C LEU A 309 -4.65 37.34 -60.50
N ASP A 310 -5.44 38.18 -61.14
CA ASP A 310 -5.73 39.54 -60.69
C ASP A 310 -7.24 39.79 -60.67
N VAL A 311 -7.76 40.14 -59.50
CA VAL A 311 -9.17 40.40 -59.25
C VAL A 311 -9.31 41.89 -58.94
N GLN A 312 -9.82 42.64 -59.92
CA GLN A 312 -10.00 44.09 -59.80
C GLN A 312 -11.40 44.48 -59.32
N ASP A 313 -12.39 43.61 -59.51
CA ASP A 313 -13.72 43.71 -58.92
C ASP A 313 -13.86 42.69 -57.81
N VAL A 314 -13.81 43.16 -56.56
CA VAL A 314 -13.76 42.30 -55.37
C VAL A 314 -15.13 42.09 -54.73
N ARG A 315 -16.25 42.43 -55.40
CA ARG A 315 -17.60 42.28 -54.82
C ARG A 315 -17.87 40.84 -54.42
N GLU A 316 -17.70 39.90 -55.34
CA GLU A 316 -17.90 38.47 -55.11
C GLU A 316 -16.81 37.89 -54.18
N LEU A 317 -15.57 38.40 -54.28
CA LEU A 317 -14.47 38.00 -53.39
C LEU A 317 -14.76 38.36 -51.93
N ARG A 318 -15.35 39.53 -51.67
CA ARG A 318 -15.74 39.99 -50.32
C ARG A 318 -16.87 39.17 -49.71
N GLU A 319 -17.70 38.53 -50.53
CA GLU A 319 -18.77 37.62 -50.07
C GLU A 319 -18.25 36.18 -49.87
N SER A 320 -17.03 35.88 -50.32
CA SER A 320 -16.39 34.57 -50.18
C SER A 320 -15.58 34.42 -48.88
N ALA A 321 -15.15 33.19 -48.59
CA ALA A 321 -14.23 32.90 -47.47
C ALA A 321 -12.87 33.61 -47.59
N LEU A 322 -12.47 34.09 -48.77
CA LEU A 322 -11.22 34.84 -48.96
C LEU A 322 -11.25 36.24 -48.31
N SER A 323 -12.44 36.74 -47.97
CA SER A 323 -12.60 38.01 -47.23
C SER A 323 -11.90 38.00 -45.86
N ASP A 324 -11.74 36.82 -45.24
CA ASP A 324 -10.99 36.62 -43.99
C ASP A 324 -9.51 37.05 -44.11
N LEU A 325 -8.98 37.17 -45.35
CA LEU A 325 -7.60 37.57 -45.63
C LEU A 325 -7.46 39.06 -45.96
N ASN A 326 -8.55 39.82 -45.98
CA ASN A 326 -8.52 41.22 -46.40
C ASN A 326 -7.62 42.07 -45.49
N GLY A 327 -6.63 42.74 -46.08
CA GLY A 327 -5.73 43.65 -45.38
C GLY A 327 -4.61 42.97 -44.58
N LEU A 328 -4.57 41.63 -44.54
CA LEU A 328 -3.50 40.91 -43.84
C LEU A 328 -2.18 40.99 -44.61
N ARG A 329 -1.10 41.38 -43.92
CA ARG A 329 0.26 41.26 -44.46
C ARG A 329 0.77 39.84 -44.26
N SER A 330 1.83 39.47 -44.97
CA SER A 330 2.47 38.15 -44.84
C SER A 330 2.81 37.77 -43.38
N ALA A 331 3.20 38.74 -42.53
CA ALA A 331 3.48 38.51 -41.12
C ALA A 331 2.23 38.26 -40.25
N ASP A 332 1.06 38.72 -40.71
CA ASP A 332 -0.21 38.67 -39.97
C ASP A 332 -1.08 37.47 -40.41
N LYS A 333 -0.69 36.76 -41.48
CA LYS A 333 -1.40 35.57 -41.96
C LYS A 333 -1.38 34.47 -40.88
N CYS A 334 -2.54 33.83 -40.70
CA CYS A 334 -2.78 32.68 -39.83
C CYS A 334 -3.67 31.67 -40.56
N VAL A 335 -3.94 30.51 -39.94
CA VAL A 335 -4.93 29.58 -40.49
C VAL A 335 -6.34 30.12 -40.19
N PRO A 336 -7.19 30.33 -41.20
CA PRO A 336 -8.55 30.84 -41.01
C PRO A 336 -9.40 29.92 -40.11
N GLU A 337 -10.27 30.48 -39.26
CA GLU A 337 -11.10 29.70 -38.32
C GLU A 337 -12.00 28.67 -39.01
N ARG A 338 -12.41 28.94 -40.25
CA ARG A 338 -13.18 28.00 -41.06
C ARG A 338 -12.44 26.68 -41.30
N VAL A 339 -11.11 26.73 -41.47
CA VAL A 339 -10.26 25.54 -41.62
C VAL A 339 -10.21 24.74 -40.32
N TRP A 340 -10.13 25.41 -39.17
CA TRP A 340 -10.10 24.75 -37.86
C TRP A 340 -11.39 24.01 -37.54
N ARG A 341 -12.54 24.60 -37.89
CA ARG A 341 -13.87 24.02 -37.74
C ARG A 341 -14.19 22.94 -38.77
N GLY A 342 -13.44 22.91 -39.88
CA GLY A 342 -13.60 21.91 -40.93
C GLY A 342 -13.10 20.53 -40.52
N GLY A 343 -13.70 19.50 -41.10
CA GLY A 343 -13.27 18.11 -40.91
C GLY A 343 -11.88 17.82 -41.50
N ARG A 344 -11.39 16.61 -41.26
CA ARG A 344 -10.04 16.18 -41.68
C ARG A 344 -9.80 16.33 -43.19
N ALA A 345 -10.78 15.99 -44.03
CA ALA A 345 -10.68 16.18 -45.48
C ALA A 345 -10.50 17.65 -45.90
N TYR A 346 -11.19 18.58 -45.24
CA TYR A 346 -11.07 20.02 -45.51
C TYR A 346 -9.68 20.53 -45.12
N LYS A 347 -9.23 20.17 -43.90
CA LYS A 347 -7.88 20.48 -43.41
C LYS A 347 -6.79 19.92 -44.32
N ARG A 348 -6.99 18.71 -44.89
CA ARG A 348 -6.06 18.05 -45.82
C ARG A 348 -5.84 18.89 -47.07
N VAL A 349 -6.93 19.31 -47.72
CA VAL A 349 -6.87 20.09 -48.96
C VAL A 349 -6.24 21.45 -48.71
N PHE A 350 -6.64 22.13 -47.62
CA PHE A 350 -6.03 23.39 -47.20
C PHE A 350 -4.51 23.25 -46.98
N LEU A 351 -4.08 22.28 -46.17
CA LEU A 351 -2.66 22.04 -45.90
C LEU A 351 -1.89 21.72 -47.18
N ARG A 352 -2.44 20.85 -48.05
CA ARG A 352 -1.82 20.50 -49.33
C ARG A 352 -1.58 21.74 -50.19
N ALA A 353 -2.56 22.63 -50.29
CA ALA A 353 -2.45 23.89 -51.04
C ALA A 353 -1.46 24.87 -50.39
N LEU A 354 -1.51 25.01 -49.06
CA LEU A 354 -0.57 25.84 -48.30
C LEU A 354 0.88 25.38 -48.52
N PHE A 355 1.14 24.08 -48.43
CA PHE A 355 2.46 23.50 -48.69
C PHE A 355 2.82 23.50 -50.19
N GLU A 356 1.85 23.50 -51.09
CA GLU A 356 2.14 23.66 -52.52
C GLU A 356 2.63 25.07 -52.85
N GLY A 357 2.11 26.12 -52.20
CA GLY A 357 2.68 27.46 -52.32
C GLY A 357 4.02 27.57 -51.57
N ASP A 358 3.97 27.55 -50.24
CA ASP A 358 5.10 27.91 -49.39
C ASP A 358 6.03 26.73 -49.02
N GLY A 359 5.58 25.50 -49.23
CA GLY A 359 6.33 24.29 -48.87
C GLY A 359 7.36 23.87 -49.92
N SER A 360 8.31 23.03 -49.48
CA SER A 360 9.30 22.40 -50.34
C SER A 360 9.77 21.08 -49.74
N CYS A 361 10.00 20.08 -50.58
CA CYS A 361 10.77 18.88 -50.23
C CYS A 361 12.24 19.10 -50.64
N SER A 362 13.06 19.61 -49.71
CA SER A 362 14.50 19.88 -49.88
C SER A 362 15.21 20.00 -48.53
N LEU A 363 16.55 19.92 -48.51
CA LEU A 363 17.36 20.19 -47.30
C LEU A 363 17.28 21.65 -46.79
N LEU A 364 16.65 22.57 -47.54
CA LEU A 364 16.51 23.97 -47.17
C LEU A 364 15.06 24.27 -46.74
N PRO A 365 14.84 24.83 -45.54
CA PRO A 365 13.50 25.12 -45.04
C PRO A 365 12.96 26.47 -45.55
N ARG A 366 11.63 26.60 -45.74
CA ARG A 366 10.91 27.80 -46.26
C ARG A 366 10.32 28.66 -45.14
N LYS A 367 9.88 29.88 -45.48
CA LYS A 367 9.51 30.96 -44.54
C LYS A 367 8.00 30.92 -44.23
N TYR A 368 7.65 31.19 -42.98
CA TYR A 368 6.29 31.39 -42.50
C TYR A 368 6.26 32.59 -41.55
N SER A 369 5.08 33.15 -41.27
CA SER A 369 4.88 33.97 -40.07
C SER A 369 4.95 33.09 -38.82
N ASP A 370 5.17 33.67 -37.63
CA ASP A 370 5.22 32.87 -36.40
C ASP A 370 3.87 32.21 -36.09
N GLN A 371 2.77 32.96 -36.26
CA GLN A 371 1.42 32.45 -36.02
C GLN A 371 1.05 31.35 -37.02
N LEU A 372 1.28 31.54 -38.32
CA LEU A 372 1.01 30.52 -39.33
C LEU A 372 1.84 29.26 -39.11
N ALA A 373 3.09 29.40 -38.66
CA ALA A 373 3.93 28.24 -38.32
C ALA A 373 3.39 27.46 -37.11
N ARG A 374 2.85 28.14 -36.08
CA ARG A 374 2.18 27.50 -34.93
C ARG A 374 0.91 26.79 -35.35
N ASP A 375 0.08 27.46 -36.13
CA ASP A 375 -1.20 26.93 -36.60
C ASP A 375 -1.00 25.69 -37.50
N ALA A 376 -0.10 25.79 -38.48
CA ALA A 376 0.24 24.67 -39.36
C ALA A 376 0.88 23.50 -38.59
N GLN A 377 1.68 23.78 -37.56
CA GLN A 377 2.25 22.73 -36.69
C GLN A 377 1.15 21.95 -35.94
N LYS A 378 0.18 22.66 -35.36
CA LYS A 378 -0.97 22.06 -34.67
C LYS A 378 -1.85 21.26 -35.63
N LEU A 379 -2.18 21.82 -36.82
CA LEU A 379 -2.94 21.09 -37.84
C LEU A 379 -2.23 19.80 -38.28
N LEU A 380 -0.92 19.84 -38.52
CA LEU A 380 -0.15 18.65 -38.87
C LEU A 380 -0.22 17.57 -37.76
N LEU A 381 -0.24 17.97 -36.50
CA LEU A 381 -0.37 17.03 -35.37
C LEU A 381 -1.72 16.29 -35.39
N GLU A 382 -2.80 16.91 -35.87
CA GLU A 382 -4.10 16.23 -36.05
C GLU A 382 -4.06 15.14 -37.14
N PHE A 383 -3.13 15.22 -38.09
CA PHE A 383 -2.82 14.14 -39.03
C PHE A 383 -1.78 13.15 -38.47
N GLY A 384 -1.39 13.35 -37.22
CA GLY A 384 -0.35 12.63 -36.50
C GLY A 384 1.07 12.85 -37.05
N ILE A 385 1.29 13.98 -37.71
CA ILE A 385 2.58 14.41 -38.28
C ILE A 385 3.24 15.35 -37.27
N VAL A 386 4.30 14.87 -36.62
CA VAL A 386 5.09 15.69 -35.70
C VAL A 386 6.04 16.57 -36.51
N SER A 387 5.98 17.88 -36.27
CA SER A 387 6.83 18.86 -36.95
C SER A 387 7.53 19.75 -35.93
N ARG A 388 8.66 20.35 -36.32
CA ARG A 388 9.45 21.24 -35.47
C ARG A 388 9.42 22.66 -36.00
N ARG A 389 9.13 23.63 -35.13
CA ARG A 389 9.32 25.05 -35.43
C ARG A 389 10.79 25.43 -35.23
N CYS A 390 11.37 26.10 -36.20
CA CYS A 390 12.73 26.61 -36.12
C CYS A 390 12.84 28.03 -36.68
N ARG A 391 13.85 28.77 -36.23
CA ARG A 391 14.13 30.12 -36.73
C ARG A 391 15.38 30.08 -37.61
N SER A 392 15.30 30.70 -38.78
CA SER A 392 16.44 30.80 -39.70
C SER A 392 17.50 31.76 -39.16
N ALA A 393 18.74 31.67 -39.67
CA ALA A 393 19.80 32.63 -39.34
C ALA A 393 19.45 34.08 -39.72
N ARG A 394 18.45 34.27 -40.59
CA ARG A 394 17.91 35.59 -40.98
C ARG A 394 16.67 36.00 -40.18
N GLY A 395 16.32 35.24 -39.14
CA GLY A 395 15.20 35.53 -38.23
C GLY A 395 13.83 35.02 -38.67
N GLU A 396 13.74 34.26 -39.78
CA GLU A 396 12.47 33.79 -40.36
C GLU A 396 11.93 32.56 -39.63
N HIS A 397 10.62 32.47 -39.42
CA HIS A 397 9.99 31.28 -38.83
C HIS A 397 9.84 30.19 -39.90
N LYS A 398 10.14 28.95 -39.53
CA LYS A 398 10.14 27.81 -40.43
C LYS A 398 9.53 26.60 -39.73
N LEU A 399 8.78 25.80 -40.50
CA LEU A 399 8.22 24.54 -40.04
C LEU A 399 8.89 23.40 -40.81
N VAL A 400 9.46 22.44 -40.08
CA VAL A 400 10.22 21.33 -40.68
C VAL A 400 9.72 19.98 -40.21
N ILE A 401 9.61 19.04 -41.16
CA ILE A 401 9.36 17.62 -40.91
C ILE A 401 10.68 16.89 -41.18
N THR A 402 11.35 16.49 -40.10
CA THR A 402 12.70 15.90 -40.19
C THR A 402 12.71 14.39 -39.99
N ASN A 403 11.71 13.83 -39.34
CA ASN A 403 11.61 12.40 -39.10
C ASN A 403 11.05 11.68 -40.35
N PRO A 404 11.73 10.63 -40.86
CA PRO A 404 11.25 9.89 -42.02
C PRO A 404 9.85 9.30 -41.88
N ARG A 405 9.44 8.88 -40.66
CA ARG A 405 8.08 8.40 -40.38
C ARG A 405 7.04 9.49 -40.62
N ASP A 406 7.23 10.66 -40.02
CA ASP A 406 6.34 11.81 -40.20
C ASP A 406 6.33 12.32 -41.65
N ALA A 407 7.47 12.26 -42.35
CA ALA A 407 7.55 12.62 -43.78
C ALA A 407 6.75 11.66 -44.68
N ARG A 408 6.71 10.36 -44.35
CA ARG A 408 5.85 9.39 -45.04
C ARG A 408 4.37 9.61 -44.73
N ARG A 409 4.03 9.91 -43.47
CA ARG A 409 2.65 10.32 -43.12
C ARG A 409 2.24 11.58 -43.87
N PHE A 410 3.12 12.59 -43.94
CA PHE A 410 2.87 13.77 -44.76
C PHE A 410 2.63 13.41 -46.22
N LEU A 411 3.46 12.55 -46.83
CA LEU A 411 3.27 12.11 -48.21
C LEU A 411 1.88 11.48 -48.46
N LEU A 412 1.41 10.65 -47.52
CA LEU A 412 0.17 9.87 -47.62
C LEU A 412 -1.08 10.68 -47.25
N ASP A 413 -1.02 11.39 -46.13
CA ASP A 413 -2.18 11.98 -45.47
C ASP A 413 -2.44 13.44 -45.89
N VAL A 414 -1.42 14.15 -46.42
CA VAL A 414 -1.49 15.58 -46.82
C VAL A 414 -0.97 15.78 -48.25
N GLY A 415 0.31 15.53 -48.47
CA GLY A 415 0.99 15.55 -49.75
C GLY A 415 1.20 16.94 -50.37
N PHE A 416 1.56 16.92 -51.65
CA PHE A 416 1.73 18.05 -52.56
C PHE A 416 0.93 17.82 -53.83
N PHE A 417 0.85 18.82 -54.70
CA PHE A 417 0.37 18.67 -56.07
C PHE A 417 1.52 18.27 -57.03
N GLY A 418 1.16 17.59 -58.12
CA GLY A 418 2.00 17.40 -59.31
C GLY A 418 3.47 17.05 -59.06
N ALA A 419 4.37 17.99 -59.36
CA ALA A 419 5.82 17.75 -59.40
C ALA A 419 6.46 17.62 -58.01
N LYS A 420 6.02 18.40 -57.02
CA LYS A 420 6.55 18.33 -55.64
C LYS A 420 6.21 17.00 -54.98
N GLN A 421 5.02 16.44 -55.27
CA GLN A 421 4.61 15.11 -54.82
C GLN A 421 5.59 14.04 -55.34
N LYS A 422 5.79 13.99 -56.67
CA LYS A 422 6.74 13.05 -57.30
C LYS A 422 8.15 13.19 -56.77
N LYS A 423 8.57 14.43 -56.47
CA LYS A 423 9.88 14.70 -55.86
C LYS A 423 9.96 14.12 -54.44
N LEU A 424 8.94 14.29 -53.61
CA LEU A 424 8.89 13.71 -52.26
C LEU A 424 8.86 12.18 -52.32
N GLU A 425 8.07 11.59 -53.22
CA GLU A 425 8.03 10.14 -53.46
C GLU A 425 9.42 9.60 -53.83
N SER A 426 10.11 10.26 -54.76
CA SER A 426 11.46 9.89 -55.19
C SER A 426 12.48 10.00 -54.04
N LEU A 427 12.43 11.08 -53.25
CA LEU A 427 13.32 11.27 -52.09
C LEU A 427 13.09 10.19 -51.02
N LEU A 428 11.84 9.87 -50.71
CA LEU A 428 11.51 8.84 -49.71
C LEU A 428 11.79 7.43 -50.21
N ALA A 429 11.67 7.17 -51.51
CA ALA A 429 12.03 5.89 -52.13
C ALA A 429 13.55 5.62 -52.07
N GLN A 430 14.38 6.66 -52.01
CA GLN A 430 15.84 6.54 -51.83
C GLN A 430 16.24 6.19 -50.39
N ILE A 431 15.36 6.38 -49.41
CA ILE A 431 15.63 6.01 -48.01
C ILE A 431 15.37 4.50 -47.86
N PRO A 432 16.38 3.69 -47.50
CA PRO A 432 16.19 2.26 -47.34
C PRO A 432 15.07 1.96 -46.36
N ARG A 433 14.14 1.06 -46.74
CA ARG A 433 13.09 0.58 -45.83
C ARG A 433 13.69 -0.02 -44.55
N GLU A 434 14.92 -0.54 -44.60
CA GLU A 434 15.64 -1.10 -43.45
C GLU A 434 16.81 -0.22 -42.96
N SER A 435 16.74 1.09 -43.17
CA SER A 435 17.82 2.01 -42.77
C SER A 435 18.22 1.83 -41.30
N THR A 436 19.53 1.82 -41.03
CA THR A 436 20.12 1.84 -39.68
C THR A 436 20.09 3.24 -39.05
N ALA A 437 19.71 4.28 -39.82
CA ALA A 437 19.53 5.63 -39.30
C ALA A 437 18.41 5.64 -38.25
N LEU A 438 18.73 6.08 -37.03
CA LEU A 438 17.80 6.15 -35.91
C LEU A 438 16.70 7.17 -36.19
N SER A 439 15.43 6.75 -36.20
CA SER A 439 14.29 7.69 -36.13
C SER A 439 14.37 8.48 -34.82
N GLY A 440 14.09 9.78 -34.88
CA GLY A 440 14.00 10.63 -33.67
C GLY A 440 12.79 10.31 -32.80
N ASP A 441 11.80 9.61 -33.34
CA ASP A 441 10.54 9.24 -32.69
C ASP A 441 10.71 7.93 -31.92
N HIS A 442 10.89 8.09 -30.61
CA HIS A 442 11.12 6.98 -29.70
C HIS A 442 10.39 7.21 -28.39
N VAL A 443 10.12 6.11 -27.70
CA VAL A 443 9.53 6.11 -26.37
C VAL A 443 10.65 6.06 -25.34
N PRO A 444 10.87 7.13 -24.56
CA PRO A 444 11.86 7.13 -23.48
C PRO A 444 11.66 5.96 -22.51
N PHE A 445 12.76 5.47 -21.93
CA PHE A 445 12.82 4.38 -20.94
C PHE A 445 12.41 2.98 -21.45
N VAL A 446 11.61 2.86 -22.51
CA VAL A 446 11.10 1.57 -23.02
C VAL A 446 12.21 0.60 -23.43
N ALA A 447 13.23 1.05 -24.16
CA ALA A 447 14.31 0.16 -24.57
C ALA A 447 15.10 -0.39 -23.37
N ASP A 448 15.38 0.46 -22.38
CA ASP A 448 16.11 0.04 -21.19
C ASP A 448 15.27 -0.91 -20.34
N TYR A 449 13.97 -0.63 -20.21
CA TYR A 449 13.01 -1.47 -19.50
C TYR A 449 12.85 -2.86 -20.15
N ILE A 450 12.69 -2.93 -21.48
CA ILE A 450 12.66 -4.21 -22.21
C ILE A 450 13.95 -4.99 -22.01
N ARG A 451 15.10 -4.31 -21.99
CA ARG A 451 16.43 -4.96 -21.90
C ARG A 451 16.80 -5.36 -20.47
N SER A 452 16.29 -4.68 -19.45
CA SER A 452 16.52 -5.02 -18.04
C SER A 452 15.87 -6.34 -17.66
N ASP A 453 14.74 -6.70 -18.29
CA ASP A 453 13.88 -7.83 -17.91
C ASP A 453 14.01 -9.07 -18.83
N CYS A 454 15.13 -9.21 -19.54
CA CYS A 454 15.32 -10.32 -20.48
C CYS A 454 15.72 -11.63 -19.76
N GLU A 455 14.71 -12.43 -19.36
CA GLU A 455 14.80 -13.88 -19.08
C GLU A 455 14.66 -14.78 -20.34
N SER A 456 14.59 -14.17 -21.53
CA SER A 456 14.45 -14.89 -22.81
C SER A 456 15.73 -15.63 -23.24
N ARG A 457 15.62 -16.52 -24.26
CA ARG A 457 16.77 -17.26 -24.83
C ARG A 457 17.87 -16.27 -25.20
N TRP A 458 19.14 -16.66 -25.05
CA TRP A 458 20.29 -15.79 -25.38
C TRP A 458 20.18 -15.14 -26.77
N VAL A 459 19.61 -15.86 -27.73
CA VAL A 459 19.34 -15.37 -29.10
C VAL A 459 18.36 -14.20 -29.11
N ASP A 460 17.29 -14.26 -28.32
CA ASP A 460 16.27 -13.20 -28.24
C ASP A 460 16.82 -11.98 -27.49
N LYS A 461 17.59 -12.21 -26.42
CA LYS A 461 18.27 -11.14 -25.66
C LYS A 461 19.32 -10.41 -26.49
N ASP A 462 20.15 -11.14 -27.23
CA ASP A 462 21.13 -10.57 -28.16
C ASP A 462 20.42 -9.80 -29.28
N TRP A 463 19.30 -10.31 -29.79
CA TRP A 463 18.47 -9.62 -30.77
C TRP A 463 17.92 -8.30 -30.20
N LEU A 464 17.24 -8.30 -29.06
CA LEU A 464 16.65 -7.09 -28.44
C LEU A 464 17.72 -6.03 -28.08
N ARG A 465 18.95 -6.44 -27.77
CA ARG A 465 20.09 -5.53 -27.54
C ARG A 465 20.59 -4.87 -28.83
N ARG A 466 20.62 -5.62 -29.93
CA ARG A 466 21.09 -5.11 -31.23
C ARG A 466 20.04 -4.30 -31.99
N HIS A 467 18.80 -4.28 -31.51
CA HIS A 467 17.68 -3.58 -32.14
C HIS A 467 17.20 -2.41 -31.27
N ASN A 468 16.75 -1.34 -31.94
CA ASN A 468 16.23 -0.12 -31.31
C ASN A 468 14.73 -0.27 -31.02
N VAL A 469 14.42 -1.06 -29.99
CA VAL A 469 13.04 -1.44 -29.59
C VAL A 469 12.27 -0.33 -28.87
N ASP A 470 12.83 0.86 -28.77
CA ASP A 470 12.16 2.10 -28.34
C ASP A 470 11.56 2.89 -29.51
N ARG A 471 11.89 2.57 -30.76
CA ARG A 471 11.50 3.36 -31.94
C ARG A 471 10.12 2.94 -32.44
N ILE A 472 9.19 3.88 -32.57
CA ILE A 472 7.81 3.58 -33.02
C ILE A 472 7.77 2.94 -34.41
N GLU A 473 8.60 3.41 -35.34
CA GLU A 473 8.69 2.84 -36.70
C GLU A 473 9.08 1.35 -36.70
N ARG A 474 9.77 0.86 -35.66
CA ARG A 474 10.09 -0.58 -35.50
C ARG A 474 8.86 -1.37 -35.05
N TRP A 475 8.08 -0.82 -34.14
CA TRP A 475 6.82 -1.41 -33.67
C TRP A 475 5.78 -1.50 -34.79
N GLU A 476 5.68 -0.49 -35.65
CA GLU A 476 4.77 -0.51 -36.81
C GLU A 476 5.11 -1.59 -37.84
N ARG A 477 6.40 -1.88 -38.06
CA ARG A 477 6.85 -2.85 -39.08
C ARG A 477 6.94 -4.29 -38.57
N GLY A 478 7.17 -4.46 -37.28
CA GLY A 478 7.55 -5.75 -36.71
C GLY A 478 7.22 -5.89 -35.24
N GLY A 479 6.20 -5.17 -34.75
CA GLY A 479 5.78 -5.19 -33.35
C GLY A 479 5.54 -6.59 -32.82
N ALA A 480 4.86 -7.46 -33.59
CA ALA A 480 4.68 -8.88 -33.22
C ALA A 480 6.01 -9.59 -32.99
N ALA A 481 7.01 -9.38 -33.86
CA ALA A 481 8.33 -9.97 -33.70
C ALA A 481 9.10 -9.44 -32.48
N ILE A 482 8.85 -8.18 -32.08
CA ILE A 482 9.40 -7.62 -30.85
C ILE A 482 8.68 -8.22 -29.65
N MET A 483 7.34 -8.23 -29.65
CA MET A 483 6.50 -8.83 -28.59
C MET A 483 6.84 -10.29 -28.34
N ASP A 484 6.97 -11.09 -29.41
CA ASP A 484 7.31 -12.52 -29.34
C ASP A 484 8.66 -12.77 -28.63
N ARG A 485 9.60 -11.82 -28.72
CA ARG A 485 10.94 -11.92 -28.12
C ARG A 485 11.00 -11.38 -26.68
N ILE A 486 9.98 -10.63 -26.26
CA ILE A 486 9.80 -10.20 -24.89
C ILE A 486 9.12 -11.35 -24.15
N ALA A 487 9.84 -12.04 -23.27
CA ALA A 487 9.27 -13.19 -22.55
C ALA A 487 8.24 -12.77 -21.49
N SER A 488 8.49 -11.64 -20.82
CA SER A 488 7.67 -11.14 -19.72
C SER A 488 6.34 -10.57 -20.21
N ALA A 489 5.24 -11.15 -19.73
CA ALA A 489 3.89 -10.63 -19.98
C ALA A 489 3.68 -9.25 -19.33
N GLU A 490 4.39 -8.95 -18.25
CA GLU A 490 4.34 -7.66 -17.56
C GLU A 490 4.99 -6.55 -18.37
N VAL A 491 6.19 -6.81 -18.90
CA VAL A 491 6.85 -5.86 -19.80
C VAL A 491 5.98 -5.59 -21.01
N ARG A 492 5.37 -6.63 -21.58
CA ARG A 492 4.40 -6.47 -22.67
C ARG A 492 3.24 -5.56 -22.27
N ALA A 493 2.60 -5.81 -21.13
CA ALA A 493 1.46 -5.02 -20.66
C ALA A 493 1.82 -3.55 -20.39
N VAL A 494 3.01 -3.28 -19.85
CA VAL A 494 3.48 -1.90 -19.59
C VAL A 494 3.82 -1.16 -20.88
N ILE A 495 4.53 -1.81 -21.83
CA ILE A 495 4.97 -1.12 -23.05
C ILE A 495 3.88 -1.03 -24.12
N GLU A 496 2.95 -1.99 -24.18
CA GLU A 496 1.91 -2.07 -25.21
C GLU A 496 1.16 -0.75 -25.38
N PRO A 497 0.61 -0.10 -24.33
CA PRO A 497 -0.05 1.20 -24.47
C PRO A 497 0.90 2.34 -24.83
N LEU A 498 2.21 2.17 -24.66
CA LEU A 498 3.21 3.20 -24.91
C LEU A 498 3.73 3.20 -26.36
N VAL A 499 3.74 2.03 -26.99
CA VAL A 499 4.39 1.79 -28.29
C VAL A 499 3.41 1.72 -29.46
N THR A 500 2.12 1.98 -29.23
CA THR A 500 1.08 1.99 -30.28
C THR A 500 1.35 3.04 -31.38
N GLY A 501 2.11 4.09 -31.05
CA GLY A 501 2.36 5.23 -31.94
C GLY A 501 1.32 6.34 -31.82
N ASP A 502 0.34 6.19 -30.94
CA ASP A 502 -0.76 7.14 -30.69
C ASP A 502 -0.32 8.44 -30.02
N TYR A 503 0.79 8.39 -29.27
CA TYR A 503 1.38 9.55 -28.61
C TYR A 503 2.80 9.82 -29.12
N TYR A 504 3.15 11.09 -29.14
CA TYR A 504 4.53 11.56 -29.22
C TYR A 504 4.98 12.05 -27.84
N TYR A 505 6.12 11.55 -27.38
CA TYR A 505 6.67 11.82 -26.04
C TYR A 505 7.58 13.06 -26.07
N ALA A 506 6.95 14.22 -26.15
CA ALA A 506 7.64 15.49 -26.34
C ALA A 506 8.41 15.90 -25.07
N GLU A 507 9.63 16.39 -25.26
CA GLU A 507 10.40 16.95 -24.15
C GLU A 507 9.98 18.39 -23.89
N VAL A 508 9.70 18.74 -22.64
CA VAL A 508 9.47 20.11 -22.22
C VAL A 508 10.78 20.89 -22.32
N ALA A 509 10.77 21.97 -23.10
CA ALA A 509 11.90 22.89 -23.28
C ALA A 509 11.89 24.02 -22.25
N SER A 510 10.71 24.59 -21.98
CA SER A 510 10.53 25.65 -20.98
C SER A 510 9.15 25.60 -20.34
N VAL A 511 9.08 26.14 -19.12
CA VAL A 511 7.85 26.48 -18.40
C VAL A 511 7.96 27.96 -18.06
N GLU A 512 7.06 28.77 -18.57
CA GLU A 512 7.08 30.24 -18.51
C GLU A 512 5.82 30.74 -17.79
N ASP A 513 5.90 31.88 -17.10
CA ASP A 513 4.72 32.54 -16.54
C ASP A 513 3.79 32.99 -17.68
N GLY A 514 2.54 32.52 -17.65
CA GLY A 514 1.51 32.84 -18.63
C GLY A 514 0.73 34.10 -18.29
N GLY A 515 0.99 34.71 -17.12
CA GLY A 515 0.23 35.85 -16.60
C GLY A 515 -1.17 35.47 -16.12
N VAL A 516 -1.96 36.49 -15.77
CA VAL A 516 -3.36 36.35 -15.39
C VAL A 516 -4.23 36.48 -16.64
N GLN A 517 -5.09 35.49 -16.87
CA GLN A 517 -5.99 35.44 -18.03
C GLN A 517 -7.29 34.69 -17.67
N PRO A 518 -8.37 34.86 -18.45
CA PRO A 518 -9.58 34.11 -18.24
C PRO A 518 -9.35 32.65 -18.59
N VAL A 519 -9.88 31.73 -17.78
CA VAL A 519 -9.59 30.30 -17.96
C VAL A 519 -10.86 29.44 -17.99
N TYR A 520 -10.81 28.39 -18.80
CA TYR A 520 -11.96 27.57 -19.17
C TYR A 520 -11.72 26.07 -18.95
N SER A 521 -12.78 25.29 -18.79
CA SER A 521 -12.70 23.83 -18.64
C SER A 521 -13.96 23.14 -19.15
N LEU A 522 -13.89 21.83 -19.41
CA LEU A 522 -15.03 21.05 -19.88
C LEU A 522 -15.38 19.89 -18.95
N ARG A 523 -16.66 19.73 -18.62
CA ARG A 523 -17.16 18.48 -18.07
C ARG A 523 -17.32 17.50 -19.22
N VAL A 524 -16.59 16.41 -19.16
CA VAL A 524 -16.63 15.33 -20.17
C VAL A 524 -17.15 14.09 -19.50
N ASP A 525 -18.18 13.45 -20.05
CA ASP A 525 -18.85 12.29 -19.48
C ASP A 525 -18.12 11.00 -19.91
N SER A 526 -16.94 10.75 -19.32
CA SER A 526 -16.13 9.54 -19.56
C SER A 526 -15.45 9.04 -18.27
N ASP A 527 -15.05 7.76 -18.23
CA ASP A 527 -14.45 7.10 -17.04
C ASP A 527 -13.28 7.89 -16.42
N ASP A 528 -12.44 8.51 -17.26
CA ASP A 528 -11.29 9.31 -16.85
C ASP A 528 -11.47 10.80 -17.13
N HIS A 529 -12.66 11.26 -17.52
CA HIS A 529 -12.98 12.68 -17.77
C HIS A 529 -11.93 13.43 -18.60
N SER A 530 -11.22 12.72 -19.48
CA SER A 530 -10.10 13.26 -20.25
C SER A 530 -10.56 13.82 -21.58
N PHE A 531 -9.85 14.85 -22.07
CA PHE A 531 -10.07 15.43 -23.38
C PHE A 531 -8.80 16.01 -23.99
N LEU A 532 -8.75 16.09 -25.32
CA LEU A 532 -7.59 16.59 -26.06
C LEU A 532 -7.65 18.10 -26.27
N THR A 533 -6.54 18.77 -25.97
CA THR A 533 -6.40 20.23 -25.96
C THR A 533 -5.06 20.66 -26.55
N ASP A 534 -5.07 21.29 -27.73
CA ASP A 534 -3.86 21.63 -28.50
C ASP A 534 -2.90 20.43 -28.69
N GLY A 535 -3.45 19.22 -28.77
CA GLY A 535 -2.71 17.96 -28.82
C GLY A 535 -2.27 17.41 -27.46
N PHE A 536 -2.35 18.17 -26.36
CA PHE A 536 -2.09 17.66 -25.01
C PHE A 536 -3.32 16.92 -24.47
N VAL A 537 -3.12 16.05 -23.47
CA VAL A 537 -4.20 15.35 -22.78
C VAL A 537 -4.52 16.05 -21.44
N SER A 538 -5.78 16.46 -21.23
CA SER A 538 -6.30 17.18 -20.04
C SER A 538 -7.33 16.32 -19.24
N HIS A 539 -7.67 16.66 -17.97
CA HIS A 539 -8.51 15.85 -17.02
C HIS A 539 -9.28 16.69 -15.95
N ASN A 540 -10.35 16.18 -15.29
CA ASN A 540 -11.19 16.84 -14.24
C ASN A 540 -11.64 15.96 -13.00
N THR A 541 -12.00 16.57 -11.82
CA THR A 541 -12.64 15.91 -10.63
C THR A 541 -13.86 16.65 -10.04
N GLU A 542 -14.88 15.90 -9.55
CA GLU A 542 -16.12 16.43 -8.94
C GLU A 542 -16.52 15.66 -7.67
N ALA A 543 -17.30 16.27 -6.77
CA ALA A 543 -17.74 15.66 -5.51
C ALA A 543 -19.12 16.15 -5.04
N ARG A 544 -19.79 15.34 -4.21
CA ARG A 544 -21.00 15.67 -3.44
C ARG A 544 -21.04 14.89 -2.12
N LEU A 545 -22.02 15.15 -1.26
CA LEU A 545 -22.19 14.36 -0.04
C LEU A 545 -22.57 12.92 -0.38
N SER A 546 -21.95 11.96 0.31
CA SER A 546 -22.44 10.58 0.32
C SER A 546 -23.80 10.49 1.02
N ARG A 547 -24.55 9.41 0.78
CA ARG A 547 -25.78 9.14 1.53
C ARG A 547 -25.54 9.04 3.04
N MET A 548 -24.45 8.38 3.47
CA MET A 548 -24.13 8.26 4.90
C MET A 548 -23.87 9.62 5.56
N ALA A 549 -23.24 10.56 4.84
CA ALA A 549 -22.95 11.88 5.39
C ALA A 549 -24.19 12.73 5.66
N THR A 550 -25.36 12.42 5.07
CA THR A 550 -26.59 13.14 5.43
C THR A 550 -27.00 12.86 6.88
N GLU A 551 -26.71 11.67 7.42
CA GLU A 551 -26.94 11.36 8.83
C GLU A 551 -25.97 12.08 9.78
N MET A 552 -24.81 12.55 9.29
CA MET A 552 -23.93 13.42 10.07
C MET A 552 -24.56 14.80 10.28
N LEU A 553 -25.29 15.30 9.28
CA LEU A 553 -25.80 16.67 9.20
C LEU A 553 -27.30 16.79 9.51
N ARG A 554 -27.99 15.67 9.71
CA ARG A 554 -29.43 15.64 9.92
C ARG A 554 -29.81 16.42 11.18
N ASP A 555 -30.87 17.22 11.06
CA ASP A 555 -31.41 18.08 12.12
C ASP A 555 -30.47 19.20 12.59
N ILE A 556 -29.45 19.56 11.81
CA ILE A 556 -28.52 20.66 12.16
C ILE A 556 -29.22 22.02 12.29
N ASP A 557 -30.29 22.25 11.51
CA ASP A 557 -31.11 23.48 11.55
C ASP A 557 -32.12 23.51 12.72
N ALA A 558 -32.25 22.42 13.49
CA ALA A 558 -33.19 22.31 14.61
C ALA A 558 -32.54 22.67 15.96
N ASN A 559 -31.56 23.58 15.95
CA ASN A 559 -30.83 24.03 17.13
C ASN A 559 -30.26 22.87 17.99
N THR A 560 -29.82 21.80 17.31
CA THR A 560 -29.30 20.58 17.93
C THR A 560 -27.86 20.70 18.40
N VAL A 561 -27.10 21.63 17.83
CA VAL A 561 -25.69 21.88 18.14
C VAL A 561 -25.43 23.38 18.25
N ASP A 562 -24.33 23.73 18.92
CA ASP A 562 -23.94 25.13 19.08
C ASP A 562 -23.17 25.64 17.86
N PHE A 563 -23.48 26.86 17.45
CA PHE A 563 -22.82 27.58 16.37
C PHE A 563 -21.98 28.72 16.92
N GLY A 564 -20.70 28.76 16.55
CA GLY A 564 -19.79 29.87 16.84
C GLY A 564 -19.60 30.79 15.63
N PRO A 565 -19.00 31.99 15.79
CA PRO A 565 -18.51 32.76 14.65
C PRO A 565 -17.40 31.99 13.92
N ASN A 566 -17.30 32.16 12.61
CA ASN A 566 -16.16 31.69 11.83
C ASN A 566 -14.91 32.56 12.09
N TYR A 567 -13.81 32.29 11.40
CA TYR A 567 -12.51 32.92 11.67
C TYR A 567 -12.46 34.44 11.43
N ASP A 568 -13.36 35.00 10.61
CA ASP A 568 -13.47 36.45 10.33
C ASP A 568 -14.77 37.07 10.87
N GLU A 569 -15.52 36.32 11.68
CA GLU A 569 -16.81 36.70 12.29
C GLU A 569 -17.91 37.10 11.28
N SER A 570 -17.72 36.87 9.97
CA SER A 570 -18.72 37.18 8.94
C SER A 570 -19.83 36.13 8.82
N ARG A 571 -19.58 34.91 9.31
CA ARG A 571 -20.50 33.76 9.25
C ARG A 571 -20.50 32.98 10.56
N ARG A 572 -21.40 32.00 10.65
CA ARG A 572 -21.43 31.05 11.75
C ARG A 572 -21.04 29.65 11.27
N GLU A 573 -20.39 28.88 12.13
CA GLU A 573 -20.04 27.48 11.87
C GLU A 573 -20.40 26.60 13.08
N PRO A 574 -20.76 25.33 12.86
CA PRO A 574 -21.08 24.41 13.94
C PRO A 574 -19.83 23.98 14.69
N SER A 575 -19.89 23.99 16.02
CA SER A 575 -18.82 23.48 16.88
C SER A 575 -18.62 21.96 16.75
N VAL A 576 -19.73 21.24 16.57
CA VAL A 576 -19.85 19.77 16.41
C VAL A 576 -21.01 19.48 15.45
N LEU A 577 -21.01 18.35 14.74
CA LEU A 577 -22.18 17.92 13.96
C LEU A 577 -23.13 17.03 14.79
N PRO A 578 -24.44 17.00 14.49
CA PRO A 578 -25.41 16.14 15.21
C PRO A 578 -25.04 14.65 15.21
N SER A 579 -24.44 14.14 14.12
CA SER A 579 -23.85 12.79 14.05
C SER A 579 -24.78 11.66 14.53
N ARG A 580 -25.88 11.39 13.81
CA ARG A 580 -26.86 10.34 14.18
C ARG A 580 -26.33 8.91 14.15
N PHE A 581 -25.07 8.71 13.76
CA PHE A 581 -24.34 7.46 13.96
C PHE A 581 -22.97 7.72 14.61
N PRO A 582 -22.37 6.72 15.30
CA PRO A 582 -21.14 6.86 16.06
C PRO A 582 -19.89 6.89 15.17
N ASN A 583 -19.72 7.96 14.38
CA ASN A 583 -18.71 8.08 13.34
C ASN A 583 -17.26 7.89 13.84
N LEU A 584 -16.91 8.35 15.05
CA LEU A 584 -15.56 8.15 15.61
C LEU A 584 -15.16 6.68 15.71
N LEU A 585 -16.09 5.81 16.15
CA LEU A 585 -15.85 4.37 16.23
C LEU A 585 -15.94 3.72 14.86
N VAL A 586 -16.91 4.14 14.06
CA VAL A 586 -17.26 3.52 12.78
C VAL A 586 -16.20 3.78 11.70
N ASN A 587 -15.71 5.01 11.58
CA ASN A 587 -14.70 5.39 10.59
C ASN A 587 -13.29 5.51 11.17
N GLY A 588 -13.14 5.60 12.49
CA GLY A 588 -11.84 5.81 13.13
C GLY A 588 -11.31 7.23 12.92
N SER A 589 -10.08 7.46 13.39
CA SER A 589 -9.37 8.73 13.20
C SER A 589 -7.88 8.54 13.43
N ALA A 590 -7.05 9.20 12.62
CA ALA A 590 -5.59 9.20 12.80
C ALA A 590 -5.06 10.63 12.75
N GLY A 591 -4.18 11.00 13.68
CA GLY A 591 -3.64 12.35 13.76
C GLY A 591 -2.42 12.47 14.66
N ILE A 592 -1.47 13.31 14.26
CA ILE A 592 -0.27 13.64 15.02
C ILE A 592 -0.43 15.08 15.52
N ALA A 593 -0.47 15.26 16.83
CA ALA A 593 -0.53 16.57 17.48
C ALA A 593 0.84 16.90 18.11
N VAL A 594 0.91 17.99 18.89
CA VAL A 594 2.13 18.34 19.62
C VAL A 594 2.18 17.54 20.93
N GLY A 595 3.18 16.66 21.06
CA GLY A 595 3.39 15.82 22.26
C GLY A 595 2.44 14.63 22.40
N MET A 596 1.50 14.43 21.47
CA MET A 596 0.53 13.32 21.48
C MET A 596 0.09 12.95 20.07
N ALA A 597 -0.56 11.79 19.95
CA ALA A 597 -1.15 11.32 18.70
C ALA A 597 -2.45 10.57 19.00
N THR A 598 -3.26 10.37 17.96
CA THR A 598 -4.43 9.48 17.97
C THR A 598 -4.36 8.55 16.78
N ASN A 599 -4.77 7.30 16.97
CA ASN A 599 -4.85 6.29 15.93
C ASN A 599 -5.93 5.27 16.29
N MET A 600 -7.15 5.55 15.88
CA MET A 600 -8.35 4.76 16.12
C MET A 600 -8.75 4.04 14.85
N PRO A 601 -8.90 2.71 14.87
CA PRO A 601 -9.30 1.96 13.70
C PRO A 601 -10.81 2.05 13.47
N PRO A 602 -11.27 1.83 12.23
CA PRO A 602 -12.70 1.73 11.92
C PRO A 602 -13.32 0.45 12.50
N HIS A 603 -14.64 0.50 12.69
CA HIS A 603 -15.46 -0.61 13.19
C HIS A 603 -16.74 -0.74 12.36
N ARG A 604 -17.34 -1.92 12.41
CA ARG A 604 -18.59 -2.18 11.72
C ARG A 604 -19.75 -1.44 12.40
N LEU A 605 -20.50 -0.65 11.63
CA LEU A 605 -21.65 0.12 12.08
C LEU A 605 -22.64 -0.71 12.89
N GLY A 606 -23.04 -1.87 12.35
CA GLY A 606 -24.01 -2.74 13.03
C GLY A 606 -23.55 -3.24 14.40
N GLU A 607 -22.25 -3.54 14.57
CA GLU A 607 -21.69 -4.02 15.83
C GLU A 607 -21.62 -2.89 16.88
N ILE A 608 -21.28 -1.67 16.45
CA ILE A 608 -21.28 -0.50 17.35
C ILE A 608 -22.71 -0.11 17.75
N VAL A 609 -23.67 -0.15 16.82
CA VAL A 609 -25.09 0.07 17.14
C VAL A 609 -25.57 -0.94 18.17
N ASP A 610 -25.27 -2.24 17.98
CA ASP A 610 -25.65 -3.27 18.95
C ASP A 610 -25.02 -3.04 20.33
N ALA A 611 -23.80 -2.52 20.39
CA ALA A 611 -23.12 -2.18 21.64
C ALA A 611 -23.73 -0.95 22.34
N ILE A 612 -24.16 0.06 21.58
CA ILE A 612 -24.88 1.22 22.12
C ILE A 612 -26.24 0.77 22.66
N VAL A 613 -26.97 -0.05 21.90
CA VAL A 613 -28.25 -0.65 22.31
C VAL A 613 -28.08 -1.45 23.60
N ALA A 614 -27.04 -2.29 23.69
CA ALA A 614 -26.73 -3.01 24.93
C ALA A 614 -26.45 -2.07 26.12
N MET A 615 -25.79 -0.93 25.91
CA MET A 615 -25.56 0.07 26.96
C MET A 615 -26.83 0.85 27.35
N ILE A 616 -27.77 1.03 26.41
CA ILE A 616 -29.10 1.59 26.72
C ILE A 616 -29.89 0.60 27.59
N ASP A 617 -29.83 -0.70 27.29
CA ASP A 617 -30.51 -1.74 28.09
C ASP A 617 -29.86 -1.92 29.48
N ASP A 618 -28.53 -1.85 29.55
CA ASP A 618 -27.76 -1.92 30.80
C ASP A 618 -26.66 -0.82 30.84
N PRO A 619 -26.90 0.31 31.52
CA PRO A 619 -25.91 1.38 31.67
C PRO A 619 -24.63 0.94 32.42
N ALA A 620 -24.68 -0.14 33.19
CA ALA A 620 -23.55 -0.69 33.93
C ALA A 620 -22.76 -1.74 33.13
N VAL A 621 -23.13 -1.98 31.86
CA VAL A 621 -22.49 -2.97 30.99
C VAL A 621 -20.96 -2.84 30.98
N SER A 622 -20.29 -3.97 31.18
CA SER A 622 -18.83 -4.03 31.24
C SER A 622 -18.21 -3.96 29.85
N VAL A 623 -16.92 -3.62 29.76
CA VAL A 623 -16.18 -3.68 28.48
C VAL A 623 -16.19 -5.10 27.91
N GLU A 624 -16.13 -6.14 28.75
CA GLU A 624 -16.17 -7.54 28.27
C GLU A 624 -17.53 -7.91 27.68
N ASP A 625 -18.62 -7.36 28.22
CA ASP A 625 -19.95 -7.59 27.68
C ASP A 625 -20.17 -6.80 26.38
N LEU A 626 -19.68 -5.56 26.30
CA LEU A 626 -19.67 -4.79 25.05
C LEU A 626 -18.88 -5.51 23.94
N MET A 627 -17.78 -6.19 24.29
CA MET A 627 -16.99 -6.99 23.34
C MET A 627 -17.72 -8.22 22.78
N LYS A 628 -18.84 -8.65 23.39
CA LYS A 628 -19.71 -9.68 22.81
C LYS A 628 -20.42 -9.16 21.55
N HIS A 629 -20.66 -7.85 21.50
CA HIS A 629 -21.26 -7.15 20.36
C HIS A 629 -20.17 -6.62 19.40
N VAL A 630 -19.13 -5.97 19.94
CA VAL A 630 -17.99 -5.45 19.18
C VAL A 630 -16.85 -6.47 19.12
N LYS A 631 -16.81 -7.24 18.04
CA LYS A 631 -15.83 -8.34 17.89
C LYS A 631 -14.38 -7.83 17.77
N GLY A 632 -14.22 -6.64 17.19
CA GLY A 632 -12.93 -6.03 16.90
C GLY A 632 -13.05 -4.95 15.83
N PRO A 633 -11.93 -4.35 15.40
CA PRO A 633 -11.90 -3.47 14.23
C PRO A 633 -12.35 -4.16 12.94
N ASP A 634 -12.93 -3.37 12.03
CA ASP A 634 -13.32 -3.81 10.68
C ASP A 634 -12.79 -2.80 9.66
N PHE A 635 -11.68 -3.15 9.02
CA PHE A 635 -10.96 -2.27 8.12
C PHE A 635 -11.55 -2.26 6.70
N PRO A 636 -11.55 -1.12 6.01
CA PRO A 636 -12.06 -1.03 4.63
C PRO A 636 -11.34 -1.97 3.66
N THR A 637 -10.07 -2.27 3.91
CA THR A 637 -9.21 -3.14 3.08
C THR A 637 -9.36 -4.63 3.38
N GLY A 638 -10.18 -5.02 4.38
CA GLY A 638 -10.32 -6.41 4.82
C GLY A 638 -9.15 -6.87 5.66
N ALA A 639 -8.38 -7.85 5.15
CA ALA A 639 -7.25 -8.50 5.79
C ALA A 639 -7.63 -9.33 7.02
N ILE A 640 -6.62 -9.86 7.71
CA ILE A 640 -6.76 -10.77 8.84
C ILE A 640 -6.13 -10.14 10.08
N ILE A 641 -6.88 -10.03 11.17
CA ILE A 641 -6.34 -9.73 12.50
C ILE A 641 -5.94 -11.03 13.17
N VAL A 642 -4.70 -11.09 13.67
CA VAL A 642 -4.13 -12.25 14.35
C VAL A 642 -4.18 -12.03 15.86
N GLY A 643 -5.00 -12.83 16.55
CA GLY A 643 -5.15 -12.77 18.01
C GLY A 643 -6.15 -11.73 18.50
N ARG A 644 -6.62 -11.94 19.74
CA ARG A 644 -7.63 -11.06 20.40
C ARG A 644 -7.09 -10.29 21.60
N SER A 645 -5.90 -10.62 22.10
CA SER A 645 -5.28 -9.95 23.26
C SER A 645 -5.10 -8.45 23.00
N GLY A 646 -4.54 -8.10 21.84
CA GLY A 646 -4.34 -6.71 21.44
C GLY A 646 -5.64 -5.89 21.34
N ILE A 647 -6.74 -6.52 20.90
CA ILE A 647 -8.08 -5.91 20.83
C ILE A 647 -8.61 -5.68 22.26
N ARG A 648 -8.49 -6.68 23.14
CA ARG A 648 -8.94 -6.58 24.53
C ARG A 648 -8.23 -5.45 25.27
N ASP A 649 -6.91 -5.35 25.14
CA ASP A 649 -6.12 -4.29 25.78
C ASP A 649 -6.49 -2.90 25.24
N ALA A 650 -6.66 -2.80 23.92
CA ALA A 650 -7.12 -1.59 23.24
C ALA A 650 -8.46 -1.09 23.81
N TYR A 651 -9.46 -1.97 23.92
CA TYR A 651 -10.78 -1.57 24.38
C TYR A 651 -10.87 -1.31 25.88
N ARG A 652 -10.05 -1.98 26.70
CA ARG A 652 -10.00 -1.75 28.15
C ARG A 652 -9.28 -0.45 28.52
N THR A 653 -8.22 -0.11 27.81
CA THR A 653 -7.29 0.96 28.24
C THR A 653 -7.22 2.15 27.29
N GLY A 654 -7.82 2.05 26.11
CA GLY A 654 -7.63 3.01 25.03
C GLY A 654 -6.31 2.85 24.27
N ARG A 655 -5.48 1.85 24.61
CA ARG A 655 -4.18 1.58 23.99
C ARG A 655 -3.97 0.09 23.74
N GLY A 656 -3.46 -0.26 22.57
CA GLY A 656 -3.19 -1.66 22.24
C GLY A 656 -2.38 -1.82 20.97
N ARG A 657 -1.94 -3.05 20.71
CA ARG A 657 -1.22 -3.42 19.48
C ARG A 657 -1.99 -4.51 18.78
N ILE A 658 -2.49 -4.22 17.59
CA ILE A 658 -3.30 -5.15 16.81
C ILE A 658 -2.45 -5.61 15.63
N ILE A 659 -2.18 -6.92 15.55
CA ILE A 659 -1.39 -7.49 14.46
C ILE A 659 -2.33 -7.75 13.30
N MET A 660 -2.03 -7.15 12.15
CA MET A 660 -2.74 -7.35 10.90
C MET A 660 -1.86 -8.10 9.91
N ARG A 661 -2.46 -9.04 9.18
CA ARG A 661 -1.83 -9.88 8.18
C ARG A 661 -2.62 -9.81 6.89
N ALA A 662 -1.93 -9.74 5.76
CA ALA A 662 -2.51 -9.79 4.43
C ALA A 662 -3.28 -11.10 4.23
N ARG A 663 -4.37 -11.07 3.47
CA ARG A 663 -5.05 -12.29 3.03
C ARG A 663 -4.25 -12.86 1.87
N ALA A 664 -3.73 -14.07 2.07
CA ALA A 664 -2.96 -14.76 1.04
C ALA A 664 -3.26 -16.27 1.04
N HIS A 665 -3.22 -16.88 -0.13
CA HIS A 665 -3.37 -18.32 -0.33
C HIS A 665 -2.35 -18.83 -1.34
N ILE A 666 -2.16 -20.15 -1.37
CA ILE A 666 -1.22 -20.80 -2.28
C ILE A 666 -1.98 -21.37 -3.47
N GLU A 667 -1.51 -21.10 -4.68
CA GLU A 667 -2.03 -21.67 -5.93
C GLU A 667 -0.96 -22.54 -6.61
N GLU A 668 -1.35 -23.68 -7.17
CA GLU A 668 -0.47 -24.48 -8.02
C GLU A 668 -0.49 -23.97 -9.46
N LEU A 669 0.69 -23.69 -10.01
CA LEU A 669 0.88 -23.25 -11.39
C LEU A 669 1.23 -24.44 -12.30
N ARG A 670 1.02 -24.24 -13.61
CA ARG A 670 1.38 -25.23 -14.62
C ARG A 670 2.88 -25.54 -14.59
N GLY A 671 3.22 -26.84 -14.61
CA GLY A 671 4.61 -27.30 -14.63
C GLY A 671 5.23 -27.55 -13.25
N GLY A 672 4.41 -27.73 -12.21
CA GLY A 672 4.83 -28.15 -10.87
C GLY A 672 5.47 -27.04 -10.04
N LYS A 673 5.13 -25.78 -10.31
CA LYS A 673 5.51 -24.62 -9.50
C LYS A 673 4.31 -24.19 -8.65
N SER A 674 4.57 -23.46 -7.58
CA SER A 674 3.53 -22.86 -6.73
C SER A 674 3.70 -21.34 -6.69
N ALA A 675 2.60 -20.62 -6.47
CA ALA A 675 2.62 -19.19 -6.23
C ALA A 675 1.86 -18.85 -4.96
N ILE A 676 2.31 -17.81 -4.27
CA ILE A 676 1.58 -17.17 -3.18
C ILE A 676 0.80 -16.02 -3.80
N VAL A 677 -0.50 -16.01 -3.60
CA VAL A 677 -1.40 -14.97 -4.08
C VAL A 677 -1.88 -14.16 -2.89
N VAL A 678 -1.64 -12.85 -2.91
CA VAL A 678 -2.15 -11.89 -1.93
C VAL A 678 -3.35 -11.16 -2.52
N THR A 679 -4.49 -11.22 -1.85
CA THR A 679 -5.76 -10.61 -2.30
C THR A 679 -6.20 -9.42 -1.46
N GLU A 680 -5.72 -9.29 -0.22
CA GLU A 680 -6.04 -8.17 0.69
C GLU A 680 -4.78 -7.74 1.46
N LEU A 681 -4.59 -6.43 1.66
CA LEU A 681 -3.44 -5.87 2.36
C LEU A 681 -3.86 -5.30 3.73
N PRO A 682 -2.94 -5.27 4.71
CA PRO A 682 -3.21 -4.60 5.97
C PRO A 682 -3.54 -3.11 5.78
N TYR A 683 -4.34 -2.56 6.69
CA TYR A 683 -4.82 -1.18 6.59
C TYR A 683 -3.66 -0.17 6.65
N GLY A 684 -3.66 0.80 5.74
CA GLY A 684 -2.61 1.81 5.60
C GLY A 684 -1.34 1.32 4.89
N VAL A 685 -1.29 0.07 4.43
CA VAL A 685 -0.17 -0.44 3.62
C VAL A 685 -0.42 -0.12 2.14
N LYS A 686 0.56 0.53 1.52
CA LYS A 686 0.55 0.85 0.08
C LYS A 686 0.93 -0.38 -0.74
N LYS A 687 0.24 -0.61 -1.86
CA LYS A 687 0.53 -1.74 -2.76
C LYS A 687 1.77 -1.43 -3.61
N GLY A 688 1.70 -0.38 -4.44
CA GLY A 688 2.78 0.18 -5.26
C GLY A 688 3.51 1.40 -4.65
N GLY A 689 4.33 2.06 -5.47
CA GLY A 689 5.16 3.22 -5.10
C GLY A 689 6.48 2.88 -4.40
N ASP A 690 7.31 3.88 -4.13
CA ASP A 690 8.64 3.72 -3.51
C ASP A 690 8.60 3.09 -2.11
N ALA A 691 7.48 3.27 -1.40
CA ALA A 691 7.24 2.69 -0.07
C ALA A 691 6.28 1.48 -0.10
N GLY A 692 5.92 0.98 -1.29
CA GLY A 692 4.97 -0.10 -1.49
C GLY A 692 5.48 -1.48 -1.08
N VAL A 693 4.55 -2.39 -0.81
CA VAL A 693 4.89 -3.76 -0.44
C VAL A 693 5.56 -4.52 -1.59
N ILE A 694 5.15 -4.26 -2.84
CA ILE A 694 5.71 -4.90 -4.03
C ILE A 694 7.20 -4.54 -4.17
N ARG A 695 7.52 -3.24 -4.08
CA ARG A 695 8.92 -2.75 -4.13
C ARG A 695 9.78 -3.39 -3.04
N LYS A 696 9.24 -3.46 -1.81
CA LYS A 696 9.95 -4.06 -0.68
C LYS A 696 10.22 -5.55 -0.85
N ILE A 697 9.28 -6.30 -1.45
CA ILE A 697 9.51 -7.72 -1.78
C ILE A 697 10.64 -7.82 -2.82
N ALA A 698 10.59 -7.01 -3.88
CA ALA A 698 11.61 -7.00 -4.93
C ALA A 698 13.02 -6.69 -4.38
N ASP A 699 13.15 -5.68 -3.51
CA ASP A 699 14.41 -5.32 -2.87
C ASP A 699 14.95 -6.49 -2.00
N LEU A 700 14.08 -7.18 -1.23
CA LEU A 700 14.47 -8.34 -0.43
C LEU A 700 14.89 -9.57 -1.24
N VAL A 701 14.33 -9.73 -2.45
CA VAL A 701 14.76 -10.76 -3.40
C VAL A 701 16.15 -10.40 -3.96
N GLN A 702 16.35 -9.13 -4.33
CA GLN A 702 17.64 -8.63 -4.83
C GLN A 702 18.76 -8.76 -3.77
N ASP A 703 18.45 -8.47 -2.51
CA ASP A 703 19.36 -8.60 -1.36
C ASP A 703 19.58 -10.06 -0.91
N LYS A 704 18.96 -11.03 -1.60
CA LYS A 704 19.04 -12.47 -1.31
C LYS A 704 18.53 -12.85 0.09
N VAL A 705 17.59 -12.09 0.64
CA VAL A 705 16.87 -12.44 1.87
C VAL A 705 15.72 -13.41 1.56
N LEU A 706 14.98 -13.15 0.48
CA LEU A 706 13.90 -14.00 -0.03
C LEU A 706 14.40 -14.86 -1.20
N THR A 707 15.16 -15.91 -0.91
CA THR A 707 15.78 -16.77 -1.93
C THR A 707 14.79 -17.71 -2.64
N GLU A 708 13.61 -17.92 -2.06
CA GLU A 708 12.57 -18.84 -2.53
C GLU A 708 11.75 -18.28 -3.70
N VAL A 709 11.68 -16.95 -3.80
CA VAL A 709 10.89 -16.25 -4.82
C VAL A 709 11.61 -16.37 -6.16
N SER A 710 10.88 -16.76 -7.19
CA SER A 710 11.35 -16.74 -8.57
C SER A 710 10.86 -15.51 -9.33
N ASP A 711 9.62 -15.07 -9.09
CA ASP A 711 9.00 -13.96 -9.81
C ASP A 711 7.98 -13.22 -8.92
N LEU A 712 7.66 -11.96 -9.24
CA LEU A 712 6.71 -11.12 -8.52
C LEU A 712 5.89 -10.27 -9.50
N ALA A 713 4.59 -10.53 -9.56
CA ALA A 713 3.64 -9.91 -10.48
C ALA A 713 2.49 -9.20 -9.76
N ASP A 714 1.97 -8.12 -10.33
CA ASP A 714 0.69 -7.53 -9.94
C ASP A 714 -0.36 -7.73 -11.04
N HIS A 715 -1.40 -8.50 -10.71
CA HIS A 715 -2.54 -8.80 -11.57
C HIS A 715 -3.82 -8.16 -11.04
N SER A 716 -3.71 -7.11 -10.22
CA SER A 716 -4.86 -6.36 -9.72
C SER A 716 -5.61 -5.69 -10.87
N ASP A 717 -6.93 -5.81 -10.88
CA ASP A 717 -7.80 -5.19 -11.87
C ASP A 717 -9.09 -4.64 -11.22
N ARG A 718 -10.11 -4.33 -12.03
CA ARG A 718 -11.41 -3.84 -11.52
C ARG A 718 -12.16 -4.90 -10.69
N SER A 719 -11.81 -6.18 -10.78
CA SER A 719 -12.44 -7.28 -10.05
C SER A 719 -11.85 -7.48 -8.65
N GLY A 720 -10.62 -7.01 -8.41
CA GLY A 720 -9.99 -7.06 -7.10
C GLY A 720 -8.47 -6.99 -7.15
N MET A 721 -7.86 -6.93 -5.98
CA MET A 721 -6.41 -6.95 -5.84
C MET A 721 -5.87 -8.38 -5.97
N ARG A 722 -4.75 -8.52 -6.67
CA ARG A 722 -4.07 -9.80 -6.84
C ARG A 722 -2.57 -9.60 -7.05
N ILE A 723 -1.79 -9.74 -5.98
CA ILE A 723 -0.32 -9.76 -6.05
C ILE A 723 0.12 -11.22 -6.07
N GLN A 724 0.85 -11.63 -7.09
CA GLN A 724 1.30 -13.01 -7.27
C GLN A 724 2.81 -13.10 -7.06
N VAL A 725 3.24 -13.90 -6.08
CA VAL A 725 4.64 -14.20 -5.79
C VAL A 725 4.92 -15.64 -6.23
N GLU A 726 5.56 -15.82 -7.38
CA GLU A 726 5.91 -17.16 -7.88
C GLU A 726 7.12 -17.70 -7.12
N LEU A 727 7.08 -19.00 -6.80
CA LEU A 727 8.13 -19.68 -6.05
C LEU A 727 8.96 -20.62 -6.92
N LYS A 728 10.22 -20.82 -6.52
CA LYS A 728 11.10 -21.84 -7.10
C LYS A 728 10.54 -23.25 -6.86
N ARG A 729 10.88 -24.19 -7.75
CA ARG A 729 10.32 -25.57 -7.75
C ARG A 729 10.58 -26.35 -6.46
N ASP A 730 11.68 -26.08 -5.79
CA ASP A 730 12.13 -26.72 -4.55
C ASP A 730 11.76 -25.90 -3.29
N ALA A 731 11.12 -24.74 -3.46
CA ALA A 731 10.71 -23.90 -2.34
C ALA A 731 9.43 -24.44 -1.69
N VAL A 732 9.42 -24.48 -0.35
CA VAL A 732 8.23 -24.84 0.43
C VAL A 732 7.33 -23.59 0.55
N PRO A 733 6.11 -23.58 -0.02
CA PRO A 733 5.29 -22.36 -0.09
C PRO A 733 4.98 -21.71 1.25
N GLN A 734 4.70 -22.53 2.27
CA GLN A 734 4.40 -22.02 3.61
C GLN A 734 5.59 -21.30 4.26
N VAL A 735 6.82 -21.77 4.00
CA VAL A 735 8.04 -21.15 4.54
C VAL A 735 8.28 -19.80 3.86
N ALA A 736 8.07 -19.72 2.54
CA ALA A 736 8.19 -18.48 1.79
C ALA A 736 7.14 -17.44 2.26
N LEU A 737 5.89 -17.87 2.48
CA LEU A 737 4.81 -17.03 2.99
C LEU A 737 5.13 -16.47 4.40
N ASN A 738 5.65 -17.29 5.30
CA ASN A 738 6.04 -16.84 6.63
C ASN A 738 7.21 -15.84 6.59
N LYS A 739 8.20 -16.05 5.70
CA LYS A 739 9.26 -15.06 5.47
C LYS A 739 8.72 -13.74 4.94
N LEU A 740 7.78 -13.79 4.01
CA LEU A 740 7.09 -12.60 3.51
C LEU A 740 6.42 -11.83 4.65
N PHE A 741 5.65 -12.50 5.52
CA PHE A 741 5.05 -11.84 6.70
C PHE A 741 6.11 -11.24 7.64
N LYS A 742 7.22 -11.93 7.87
CA LYS A 742 8.26 -11.47 8.80
C LYS A 742 9.04 -10.25 8.29
N HIS A 743 9.30 -10.17 6.99
CA HIS A 743 10.22 -9.18 6.41
C HIS A 743 9.54 -8.05 5.65
N THR A 744 8.25 -8.17 5.34
CA THR A 744 7.50 -7.19 4.55
C THR A 744 6.32 -6.61 5.33
N SER A 745 5.68 -5.58 4.78
CA SER A 745 4.45 -5.01 5.33
C SER A 745 3.20 -5.86 5.07
N LEU A 746 3.34 -7.08 4.51
CA LEU A 746 2.25 -8.06 4.46
C LEU A 746 1.81 -8.49 5.86
N GLN A 747 2.66 -8.32 6.87
CA GLN A 747 2.22 -8.29 8.26
C GLN A 747 2.63 -6.94 8.87
N ALA A 748 1.66 -6.22 9.42
CA ALA A 748 1.87 -4.91 10.00
C ALA A 748 1.20 -4.83 11.37
N THR A 749 1.76 -4.00 12.26
CA THR A 749 1.14 -3.73 13.56
C THR A 749 0.38 -2.42 13.50
N PHE A 750 -0.91 -2.46 13.76
CA PHE A 750 -1.73 -1.29 14.00
C PHE A 750 -1.63 -0.89 15.48
N GLY A 751 -0.98 0.25 15.76
CA GLY A 751 -0.89 0.81 17.11
C GLY A 751 -2.18 1.54 17.48
N TYR A 752 -3.07 0.89 18.23
CA TYR A 752 -4.31 1.48 18.71
C TYR A 752 -4.02 2.52 19.78
N ASN A 753 -4.52 3.74 19.59
CA ASN A 753 -4.41 4.83 20.56
C ASN A 753 -5.63 5.75 20.47
N ALA A 754 -6.62 5.53 21.32
CA ALA A 754 -7.89 6.25 21.33
C ALA A 754 -7.79 7.56 22.12
N VAL A 755 -7.22 8.58 21.48
CA VAL A 755 -7.17 9.94 22.01
C VAL A 755 -8.17 10.82 21.26
N ALA A 756 -9.13 11.40 21.97
CA ALA A 756 -10.11 12.32 21.43
C ALA A 756 -10.33 13.51 22.38
N LEU A 757 -10.91 14.59 21.87
CA LEU A 757 -11.28 15.76 22.67
C LEU A 757 -12.59 15.49 23.40
N VAL A 758 -12.55 15.60 24.73
CA VAL A 758 -13.73 15.64 25.61
C VAL A 758 -13.71 17.01 26.26
N ASP A 759 -14.72 17.83 25.98
CA ASP A 759 -14.79 19.23 26.42
C ASP A 759 -13.53 20.04 26.07
N ASN A 760 -13.04 19.89 24.83
CA ASN A 760 -11.78 20.47 24.34
C ASN A 760 -10.50 20.02 25.06
N VAL A 761 -10.56 18.98 25.89
CA VAL A 761 -9.40 18.40 26.57
C VAL A 761 -9.07 17.03 25.94
N PRO A 762 -7.82 16.79 25.50
CA PRO A 762 -7.44 15.48 24.97
C PRO A 762 -7.43 14.42 26.07
N ARG A 763 -8.19 13.35 25.89
CA ARG A 763 -8.27 12.20 26.83
C ARG A 763 -8.03 10.90 26.09
N THR A 764 -7.36 9.96 26.77
CA THR A 764 -7.30 8.56 26.31
C THR A 764 -8.53 7.84 26.84
N LEU A 765 -9.31 7.22 25.96
CA LEU A 765 -10.64 6.69 26.27
C LEU A 765 -10.73 5.19 26.01
N ALA A 766 -11.34 4.46 26.93
CA ALA A 766 -11.74 3.07 26.74
C ALA A 766 -13.00 2.96 25.84
N LEU A 767 -13.31 1.76 25.32
CA LEU A 767 -14.46 1.53 24.45
C LEU A 767 -15.79 1.95 25.11
N ARG A 768 -15.96 1.63 26.38
CA ARG A 768 -17.16 2.02 27.16
C ARG A 768 -17.30 3.53 27.25
N GLU A 769 -16.21 4.26 27.47
CA GLU A 769 -16.22 5.72 27.59
C GLU A 769 -16.54 6.38 26.25
N LEU A 770 -15.99 5.86 25.14
CA LEU A 770 -16.32 6.32 23.78
C LEU A 770 -17.82 6.18 23.48
N ILE A 771 -18.41 5.02 23.80
CA ILE A 771 -19.84 4.76 23.60
C ILE A 771 -20.69 5.66 24.51
N SER A 772 -20.30 5.81 25.79
CA SER A 772 -21.02 6.66 26.75
C SER A 772 -21.04 8.11 26.30
N HIS A 773 -19.89 8.69 25.93
CA HIS A 773 -19.82 10.07 25.46
C HIS A 773 -20.64 10.32 24.19
N TYR A 774 -20.65 9.36 23.27
CA TYR A 774 -21.52 9.44 22.09
C TYR A 774 -23.00 9.39 22.46
N LEU A 775 -23.41 8.45 23.32
CA LEU A 775 -24.79 8.30 23.76
C LEU A 775 -25.30 9.53 24.51
N ASP A 776 -24.49 10.09 25.42
CA ASP A 776 -24.82 11.31 26.17
C ASP A 776 -25.00 12.50 25.22
N PHE A 777 -24.17 12.60 24.18
CA PHE A 777 -24.35 13.60 23.14
C PHE A 777 -25.63 13.38 22.32
N GLN A 778 -25.98 12.14 21.95
CA GLN A 778 -27.23 11.87 21.25
C GLN A 778 -28.46 12.21 22.12
N ARG A 779 -28.41 11.95 23.43
CA ARG A 779 -29.45 12.39 24.38
C ARG A 779 -29.62 13.90 24.37
N GLU A 780 -28.52 14.65 24.34
CA GLU A 780 -28.54 16.12 24.21
C GLU A 780 -29.18 16.55 22.88
N VAL A 781 -28.72 15.99 21.75
CA VAL A 781 -29.21 16.30 20.40
C VAL A 781 -30.71 16.05 20.29
N VAL A 782 -31.19 14.88 20.72
CA VAL A 782 -32.62 14.53 20.69
C VAL A 782 -33.42 15.45 21.61
N THR A 783 -32.94 15.73 22.82
CA THR A 783 -33.59 16.68 23.74
C THR A 783 -33.72 18.07 23.12
N ARG A 784 -32.65 18.59 22.49
CA ARG A 784 -32.62 19.91 21.86
C ARG A 784 -33.57 19.97 20.66
N ARG A 785 -33.52 18.97 19.78
CA ARG A 785 -34.42 18.85 18.62
C ARG A 785 -35.89 18.80 19.05
N SER A 786 -36.21 17.96 20.04
CA SER A 786 -37.57 17.83 20.56
C SER A 786 -38.06 19.12 21.24
N LYS A 787 -37.18 19.87 21.94
CA LYS A 787 -37.52 21.19 22.49
C LYS A 787 -37.73 22.24 21.40
N ASP A 788 -36.95 22.21 20.33
CA ASP A 788 -37.11 23.12 19.19
C ASP A 788 -38.41 22.84 18.42
N GLU A 789 -38.69 21.56 18.15
CA GLU A 789 -39.96 21.11 17.55
C GLU A 789 -41.14 21.51 18.45
N LEU A 790 -41.06 21.25 19.76
CA LEU A 790 -42.09 21.62 20.73
C LEU A 790 -42.35 23.13 20.71
N ARG A 791 -41.30 23.96 20.74
CA ARG A 791 -41.44 25.42 20.69
C ARG A 791 -42.12 25.90 19.40
N LYS A 792 -41.72 25.34 18.25
CA LYS A 792 -42.31 25.66 16.95
C LYS A 792 -43.78 25.24 16.87
N LEU A 793 -44.11 24.06 17.40
CA LEU A 793 -45.48 23.56 17.45
C LEU A 793 -46.34 24.37 18.41
N GLU A 794 -45.87 24.69 19.61
CA GLU A 794 -46.59 25.53 20.59
C GLU A 794 -46.87 26.92 20.01
N ALA A 795 -45.89 27.54 19.34
CA ALA A 795 -46.11 28.83 18.66
C ALA A 795 -47.15 28.73 17.54
N ARG A 796 -47.15 27.64 16.76
CA ARG A 796 -48.13 27.42 15.69
C ARG A 796 -49.52 27.12 16.23
N VAL A 797 -49.62 26.28 17.25
CA VAL A 797 -50.87 25.93 17.94
C VAL A 797 -51.49 27.19 18.56
N HIS A 798 -50.71 28.04 19.20
CA HIS A 798 -51.15 29.34 19.72
C HIS A 798 -51.78 30.22 18.63
N VAL A 799 -51.20 30.26 17.43
CA VAL A 799 -51.79 30.98 16.28
C VAL A 799 -53.09 30.32 15.80
N LEU A 800 -53.13 28.99 15.69
CA LEU A 800 -54.31 28.24 15.26
C LEU A 800 -55.49 28.41 16.25
N GLU A 801 -55.22 28.46 17.55
CA GLU A 801 -56.22 28.81 18.57
C GLU A 801 -56.80 30.21 18.34
N GLY A 802 -55.93 31.16 18.01
CA GLY A 802 -56.32 32.51 17.62
C GLY A 802 -57.25 32.48 16.40
N TYR A 803 -56.94 31.67 15.38
CA TYR A 803 -57.78 31.52 14.19
C TYR A 803 -59.13 30.88 14.49
N LEU A 804 -59.17 29.80 15.27
CA LEU A 804 -60.43 29.14 15.64
C LEU A 804 -61.33 30.10 16.44
N LYS A 805 -60.76 30.78 17.45
CA LYS A 805 -61.48 31.79 18.23
C LYS A 805 -61.94 32.95 17.34
N ALA A 806 -61.12 33.42 16.39
CA ALA A 806 -61.48 34.49 15.47
C ALA A 806 -62.59 34.09 14.49
N LEU A 807 -62.57 32.85 13.98
CA LEU A 807 -63.60 32.33 13.08
C LEU A 807 -64.97 32.21 13.74
N ASP A 808 -65.03 32.06 15.07
CA ASP A 808 -66.28 31.98 15.84
C ASP A 808 -66.94 33.35 16.08
N VAL A 809 -66.18 34.45 16.02
CA VAL A 809 -66.66 35.83 16.21
C VAL A 809 -66.28 36.77 15.05
N LEU A 810 -66.17 36.20 13.85
CA LEU A 810 -65.58 36.84 12.66
C LEU A 810 -66.22 38.19 12.30
N ASP A 811 -67.54 38.31 12.36
CA ASP A 811 -68.25 39.55 12.01
C ASP A 811 -67.87 40.71 12.94
N GLN A 812 -67.65 40.43 14.24
CA GLN A 812 -67.27 41.43 15.23
C GLN A 812 -65.82 41.87 15.04
N ILE A 813 -64.93 40.92 14.71
CA ILE A 813 -63.53 41.19 14.35
C ILE A 813 -63.45 42.07 13.09
N ILE A 814 -64.23 41.76 12.04
CA ILE A 814 -64.25 42.57 10.82
C ILE A 814 -64.80 43.98 11.12
N ALA A 815 -65.83 44.10 11.96
CA ALA A 815 -66.38 45.40 12.36
C ALA A 815 -65.33 46.25 13.10
N LEU A 816 -64.60 45.66 14.06
CA LEU A 816 -63.50 46.33 14.77
C LEU A 816 -62.40 46.78 13.81
N ILE A 817 -61.91 45.88 12.95
CA ILE A 817 -60.84 46.19 11.99
C ILE A 817 -61.27 47.32 11.04
N ARG A 818 -62.53 47.34 10.58
CA ARG A 818 -63.05 48.41 9.71
C ARG A 818 -63.24 49.74 10.41
N ALA A 819 -63.46 49.73 11.73
CA ALA A 819 -63.65 50.93 12.54
C ALA A 819 -62.33 51.55 13.03
N ALA A 820 -61.26 50.76 13.08
CA ALA A 820 -59.93 51.22 13.48
C ALA A 820 -59.32 52.20 12.46
N ALA A 821 -58.59 53.20 12.95
CA ALA A 821 -57.96 54.22 12.11
C ALA A 821 -56.70 53.71 11.38
N ASP A 822 -56.00 52.73 11.97
CA ASP A 822 -54.79 52.11 11.45
C ASP A 822 -54.61 50.67 11.99
N VAL A 823 -53.56 49.99 11.52
CA VAL A 823 -53.26 48.59 11.85
C VAL A 823 -52.90 48.42 13.33
N ASP A 824 -52.23 49.40 13.94
CA ASP A 824 -51.82 49.33 15.35
C ASP A 824 -53.03 49.48 16.29
N ALA A 825 -53.97 50.37 15.95
CA ALA A 825 -55.25 50.52 16.64
C ALA A 825 -56.11 49.25 16.48
N ALA A 826 -56.16 48.65 15.30
CA ALA A 826 -56.86 47.37 15.08
C ALA A 826 -56.23 46.24 15.89
N ARG A 827 -54.90 46.12 15.92
CA ARG A 827 -54.18 45.12 16.71
C ARG A 827 -54.45 45.28 18.20
N THR A 828 -54.36 46.52 18.71
CA THR A 828 -54.63 46.83 20.12
C THR A 828 -56.08 46.51 20.49
N GLY A 829 -57.04 46.87 19.65
CA GLY A 829 -58.45 46.54 19.86
C GLY A 829 -58.72 45.03 19.87
N LEU A 830 -58.09 44.26 18.97
CA LEU A 830 -58.18 42.80 18.97
C LEU A 830 -57.61 42.20 20.27
N MET A 831 -56.54 42.77 20.82
CA MET A 831 -55.95 42.31 22.07
C MET A 831 -56.82 42.65 23.28
N GLU A 832 -57.37 43.86 23.35
CA GLU A 832 -58.17 44.33 24.50
C GLU A 832 -59.59 43.76 24.53
N GLU A 833 -60.28 43.70 23.38
CA GLU A 833 -61.70 43.30 23.32
C GLU A 833 -61.90 41.78 23.24
N PHE A 834 -60.98 41.07 22.57
CA PHE A 834 -61.08 39.62 22.34
C PHE A 834 -60.00 38.82 23.06
N GLU A 835 -59.20 39.46 23.92
CA GLU A 835 -58.12 38.83 24.70
C GLU A 835 -57.14 38.01 23.83
N PHE A 836 -56.88 38.48 22.60
CA PHE A 836 -55.84 37.89 21.76
C PHE A 836 -54.46 38.34 22.23
N SER A 837 -53.47 37.45 22.15
CA SER A 837 -52.07 37.87 22.25
C SER A 837 -51.69 38.74 21.04
N GLU A 838 -50.61 39.50 21.17
CA GLU A 838 -50.06 40.31 20.06
C GLU A 838 -49.78 39.47 18.80
N ILE A 839 -49.20 38.27 18.97
CA ILE A 839 -48.91 37.34 17.86
C ILE A 839 -50.20 36.86 17.18
N GLN A 840 -51.23 36.52 17.96
CA GLN A 840 -52.52 36.09 17.41
C GLN A 840 -53.24 37.24 16.70
N ALA A 841 -53.28 38.42 17.31
CA ALA A 841 -53.90 39.61 16.74
C ALA A 841 -53.23 39.98 15.39
N GLN A 842 -51.90 39.97 15.33
CA GLN A 842 -51.17 40.19 14.09
C GLN A 842 -51.49 39.10 13.05
N ALA A 843 -51.46 37.82 13.43
CA ALA A 843 -51.78 36.72 12.53
C ALA A 843 -53.21 36.78 11.97
N ILE A 844 -54.18 37.28 12.75
CA ILE A 844 -55.57 37.50 12.34
C ILE A 844 -55.66 38.63 11.32
N LEU A 845 -54.94 39.73 11.52
CA LEU A 845 -54.88 40.83 10.55
C LEU A 845 -54.27 40.40 9.20
N ASP A 846 -53.35 39.44 9.24
CA ASP A 846 -52.71 38.86 8.05
C ASP A 846 -53.56 37.76 7.37
N LEU A 847 -54.74 37.41 7.91
CA LEU A 847 -55.63 36.42 7.30
C LEU A 847 -56.14 36.90 5.95
N ARG A 848 -56.08 36.01 4.96
CA ARG A 848 -56.66 36.24 3.63
C ARG A 848 -58.11 35.78 3.62
N LEU A 849 -59.00 36.49 2.93
CA LEU A 849 -60.43 36.16 2.83
C LEU A 849 -60.73 34.71 2.39
N ARG A 850 -59.84 34.10 1.59
CA ARG A 850 -59.97 32.68 1.18
C ARG A 850 -59.94 31.70 2.36
N ALA A 851 -59.27 32.05 3.46
CA ALA A 851 -59.13 31.22 4.65
C ALA A 851 -60.43 31.14 5.49
N LEU A 852 -61.48 31.88 5.09
CA LEU A 852 -62.78 31.93 5.77
C LEU A 852 -63.78 30.88 5.23
N THR A 853 -63.38 30.06 4.26
CA THR A 853 -64.25 29.00 3.73
C THR A 853 -64.42 27.86 4.74
N ALA A 854 -65.54 27.13 4.65
CA ALA A 854 -65.81 26.02 5.58
C ALA A 854 -64.75 24.89 5.51
N LEU A 855 -64.17 24.66 4.33
CA LEU A 855 -63.09 23.67 4.15
C LEU A 855 -61.81 24.11 4.86
N GLU A 856 -61.42 25.38 4.72
CA GLU A 856 -60.22 25.92 5.40
C GLU A 856 -60.37 25.90 6.93
N ARG A 857 -61.59 26.15 7.44
CA ARG A 857 -61.87 25.96 8.88
C ARG A 857 -61.62 24.51 9.32
N GLN A 858 -62.12 23.53 8.56
CA GLN A 858 -61.88 22.11 8.86
C GLN A 858 -60.39 21.74 8.79
N ASP A 859 -59.65 22.34 7.85
CA ASP A 859 -58.21 22.13 7.73
C ASP A 859 -57.44 22.72 8.92
N VAL A 860 -57.83 23.90 9.40
CA VAL A 860 -57.29 24.52 10.63
C VAL A 860 -57.61 23.68 11.87
N GLU A 861 -58.84 23.18 12.01
CA GLU A 861 -59.24 22.30 13.12
C GLU A 861 -58.47 20.97 13.13
N ARG A 862 -58.22 20.41 11.94
CA ARG A 862 -57.38 19.20 11.77
C ARG A 862 -55.93 19.50 12.12
N GLU A 863 -55.35 20.58 11.56
CA GLU A 863 -53.98 20.99 11.84
C GLU A 863 -53.77 21.24 13.35
N TYR A 864 -54.73 21.90 14.02
CA TYR A 864 -54.68 22.14 15.46
C TYR A 864 -54.64 20.85 16.27
N ARG A 865 -55.52 19.90 15.94
CA ARG A 865 -55.61 18.60 16.61
C ARG A 865 -54.32 17.80 16.45
N ASP A 866 -53.85 17.64 15.22
CA ASP A 866 -52.66 16.85 14.90
C ASP A 866 -51.43 17.42 15.62
N LYS A 867 -51.28 18.76 15.65
CA LYS A 867 -50.17 19.42 16.36
C LYS A 867 -50.29 19.33 17.87
N THR A 868 -51.51 19.41 18.42
CA THR A 868 -51.74 19.28 19.87
C THR A 868 -51.43 17.87 20.35
N GLU A 869 -51.80 16.84 19.58
CA GLU A 869 -51.42 15.45 19.82
C GLU A 869 -49.89 15.30 19.82
N ARG A 870 -49.21 15.83 18.79
CA ARG A 870 -47.75 15.81 18.71
C ARG A 870 -47.06 16.56 19.86
N ILE A 871 -47.62 17.68 20.34
CA ILE A 871 -47.13 18.38 21.53
C ILE A 871 -47.22 17.49 22.77
N GLY A 872 -48.32 16.74 22.92
CA GLY A 872 -48.48 15.75 23.98
C GLY A 872 -47.37 14.71 23.95
N GLU A 873 -47.13 14.09 22.80
CA GLU A 873 -46.06 13.11 22.60
C GLU A 873 -44.67 13.69 22.94
N LEU A 874 -44.36 14.90 22.45
CA LEU A 874 -43.06 15.54 22.71
C LEU A 874 -42.85 15.87 24.18
N ARG A 875 -43.90 16.29 24.90
CA ARG A 875 -43.84 16.52 26.35
C ARG A 875 -43.62 15.23 27.13
N GLU A 876 -44.23 14.12 26.71
CA GLU A 876 -43.95 12.81 27.28
C GLU A 876 -42.50 12.37 27.04
N ILE A 877 -41.99 12.52 25.81
CA ILE A 877 -40.59 12.19 25.47
C ILE A 877 -39.62 13.02 26.30
N LEU A 878 -39.84 14.34 26.41
CA LEU A 878 -38.98 15.24 27.18
C LEU A 878 -39.09 15.04 28.70
N GLY A 879 -40.18 14.42 29.17
CA GLY A 879 -40.42 14.15 30.59
C GLY A 879 -39.76 12.87 31.11
N ASP A 880 -39.34 11.97 30.24
CA ASP A 880 -38.79 10.65 30.61
C ASP A 880 -37.56 10.29 29.77
N GLN A 881 -36.41 10.17 30.44
CA GLN A 881 -35.15 9.78 29.81
C GLN A 881 -35.23 8.42 29.09
N SER A 882 -36.04 7.47 29.59
CA SER A 882 -36.20 6.16 28.96
C SER A 882 -36.88 6.26 27.58
N ARG A 883 -37.74 7.26 27.38
CA ARG A 883 -38.40 7.55 26.09
C ARG A 883 -37.42 8.18 25.11
N ILE A 884 -36.52 9.05 25.59
CA ILE A 884 -35.42 9.58 24.78
C ILE A 884 -34.50 8.43 24.32
N ASP A 885 -34.11 7.56 25.25
CA ASP A 885 -33.24 6.41 24.94
C ASP A 885 -33.93 5.41 24.00
N ALA A 886 -35.24 5.20 24.14
CA ALA A 886 -36.04 4.39 23.21
C ALA A 886 -36.06 4.98 21.79
N LEU A 887 -36.21 6.30 21.68
CA LEU A 887 -36.15 7.00 20.39
C LEU A 887 -34.76 6.88 19.76
N ILE A 888 -33.69 7.11 20.53
CA ILE A 888 -32.31 6.93 20.04
C ILE A 888 -32.07 5.50 19.56
N ARG A 889 -32.57 4.49 20.29
CA ARG A 889 -32.52 3.08 19.87
C ARG A 889 -33.22 2.87 18.53
N GLU A 890 -34.46 3.35 18.38
CA GLU A 890 -35.23 3.21 17.14
C GLU A 890 -34.47 3.82 15.95
N GLU A 891 -33.97 5.04 16.13
CA GLU A 891 -33.20 5.78 15.13
C GLU A 891 -31.90 5.07 14.72
N LEU A 892 -31.14 4.54 15.67
CA LEU A 892 -29.90 3.80 15.40
C LEU A 892 -30.18 2.46 14.69
N LEU A 893 -31.26 1.77 15.06
CA LEU A 893 -31.69 0.52 14.42
C LEU A 893 -32.16 0.76 12.98
N GLU A 894 -32.85 1.88 12.71
CA GLU A 894 -33.19 2.31 11.36
C GLU A 894 -31.92 2.53 10.51
N ILE A 895 -30.93 3.27 11.03
CA ILE A 895 -29.65 3.48 10.36
C ILE A 895 -28.94 2.15 10.09
N LYS A 896 -28.91 1.25 11.08
CA LYS A 896 -28.37 -0.11 10.92
C LYS A 896 -29.12 -0.89 9.83
N GLN A 897 -30.43 -0.78 9.73
CA GLN A 897 -31.23 -1.46 8.72
C GLN A 897 -30.96 -0.92 7.31
N VAL A 898 -30.86 0.40 7.15
CA VAL A 898 -30.64 1.06 5.86
C VAL A 898 -29.21 0.83 5.36
N TYR A 899 -28.21 1.09 6.20
CA TYR A 899 -26.79 1.05 5.81
C TYR A 899 -26.12 -0.29 6.07
N GLY A 900 -26.73 -1.17 6.87
CA GLY A 900 -26.21 -2.51 7.17
C GLY A 900 -26.60 -3.60 6.16
N LYS A 901 -27.51 -3.32 5.22
CA LYS A 901 -28.13 -4.33 4.33
C LYS A 901 -27.16 -5.09 3.41
N ASN A 902 -25.96 -4.57 3.17
CA ASN A 902 -24.88 -5.23 2.42
C ASN A 902 -23.50 -4.97 3.08
N ASP A 903 -23.48 -4.83 4.40
CA ASP A 903 -22.30 -4.45 5.15
C ASP A 903 -21.73 -5.64 5.91
N ASP A 904 -21.29 -6.67 5.18
CA ASP A 904 -20.64 -7.83 5.80
C ASP A 904 -19.28 -7.43 6.39
N ARG A 905 -18.87 -8.18 7.43
CA ARG A 905 -17.56 -7.99 8.03
C ARG A 905 -16.49 -8.29 6.98
N ARG A 906 -15.58 -7.33 6.76
CA ARG A 906 -14.49 -7.46 5.78
C ARG A 906 -13.25 -8.06 6.44
N THR A 907 -12.92 -7.60 7.65
CA THR A 907 -11.75 -8.07 8.38
C THR A 907 -12.06 -9.33 9.18
N GLU A 908 -11.31 -10.39 8.88
CA GLU A 908 -11.40 -11.65 9.61
C GLU A 908 -10.55 -11.60 10.89
N ILE A 909 -11.03 -12.19 11.99
CA ILE A 909 -10.30 -12.24 13.26
C ILE A 909 -10.04 -13.71 13.57
N VAL A 910 -8.79 -14.13 13.41
CA VAL A 910 -8.34 -15.48 13.74
C VAL A 910 -7.73 -15.52 15.14
N ALA A 911 -7.81 -16.68 15.80
CA ALA A 911 -7.04 -16.89 17.02
C ALA A 911 -5.54 -16.70 16.70
N ALA A 912 -4.78 -16.15 17.64
CA ALA A 912 -3.34 -16.25 17.51
C ALA A 912 -3.02 -17.74 17.63
N GLU A 913 -2.49 -18.33 16.56
CA GLU A 913 -1.58 -19.45 16.75
C GLU A 913 -0.51 -18.92 17.71
N GLU A 914 -0.36 -19.54 18.89
CA GLU A 914 0.90 -19.38 19.64
C GLU A 914 2.01 -19.55 18.62
N GLU A 915 2.96 -18.59 18.57
CA GLU A 915 3.97 -18.48 17.50
C GLU A 915 4.32 -19.88 17.00
N LEU A 916 3.89 -20.26 15.79
CA LEU A 916 4.33 -21.50 15.17
C LEU A 916 5.85 -21.39 15.11
N GLU A 917 6.52 -21.99 16.09
CA GLU A 917 7.95 -22.13 16.04
C GLU A 917 8.21 -23.01 14.82
N LEU A 918 9.33 -22.82 14.13
CA LEU A 918 9.68 -23.59 12.94
C LEU A 918 9.58 -25.12 13.18
N GLU A 919 9.57 -25.53 14.45
CA GLU A 919 9.47 -26.89 14.95
C GLU A 919 8.07 -27.51 14.84
N ASP A 920 6.97 -26.75 14.95
CA ASP A 920 5.60 -27.27 14.82
C ASP A 920 5.28 -27.76 13.38
N LEU A 921 6.15 -27.42 12.42
CA LEU A 921 6.12 -27.87 11.03
C LEU A 921 6.89 -29.18 10.80
N ILE A 922 7.62 -29.68 11.81
CA ILE A 922 8.46 -30.88 11.73
C ILE A 922 7.69 -32.02 12.37
N ALA A 923 7.45 -33.11 11.64
CA ALA A 923 6.79 -34.28 12.22
C ALA A 923 7.56 -34.80 13.42
N GLU A 924 6.84 -35.09 14.51
CA GLU A 924 7.43 -35.76 15.68
C GLU A 924 7.73 -37.22 15.31
N GLU A 925 9.01 -37.51 15.08
CA GLU A 925 9.49 -38.84 14.70
C GLU A 925 10.67 -39.24 15.58
N ASP A 926 10.71 -40.51 15.97
CA ASP A 926 11.87 -41.06 16.67
C ASP A 926 13.04 -41.26 15.70
N MET A 927 14.18 -40.66 16.06
CA MET A 927 15.41 -40.70 15.28
C MET A 927 16.52 -41.38 16.06
N VAL A 928 17.25 -42.28 15.41
CA VAL A 928 18.52 -42.84 15.89
C VAL A 928 19.64 -41.84 15.64
N ILE A 929 20.28 -41.39 16.71
CA ILE A 929 21.41 -40.46 16.67
C ILE A 929 22.69 -41.25 16.87
N ALA A 930 23.60 -41.16 15.89
CA ALA A 930 24.89 -41.82 15.92
C ALA A 930 26.02 -40.79 15.88
N ILE A 931 26.92 -40.84 16.87
CA ILE A 931 28.11 -40.00 16.97
C ILE A 931 29.34 -40.89 17.03
N THR A 932 30.30 -40.68 16.14
CA THR A 932 31.54 -41.46 16.08
C THR A 932 32.65 -40.85 16.92
N ARG A 933 33.68 -41.64 17.24
CA ARG A 933 34.86 -41.19 17.99
C ARG A 933 35.63 -40.09 17.26
N SER A 934 35.66 -40.12 15.93
CA SER A 934 36.26 -39.05 15.13
C SER A 934 35.39 -37.78 15.03
N GLY A 935 34.22 -37.79 15.68
CA GLY A 935 33.33 -36.64 15.82
C GLY A 935 32.33 -36.50 14.67
N TYR A 936 32.01 -37.56 13.92
CA TYR A 936 30.95 -37.49 12.91
C TYR A 936 29.59 -37.77 13.55
N ILE A 937 28.60 -36.93 13.26
CA ILE A 937 27.23 -37.05 13.76
C ILE A 937 26.22 -37.16 12.61
N LYS A 938 25.19 -37.98 12.81
CA LYS A 938 24.02 -38.10 11.92
C LYS A 938 22.79 -38.56 12.67
N ARG A 939 21.61 -38.24 12.12
CA ARG A 939 20.32 -38.80 12.51
C ARG A 939 19.76 -39.72 11.41
N LEU A 940 19.12 -40.81 11.80
CA LEU A 940 18.40 -41.71 10.89
C LEU A 940 17.02 -42.05 11.47
N PRO A 941 15.96 -42.20 10.67
CA PRO A 941 14.67 -42.67 11.18
C PRO A 941 14.83 -44.06 11.83
N VAL A 942 14.13 -44.30 12.95
CA VAL A 942 14.15 -45.63 13.61
C VAL A 942 13.70 -46.74 12.66
N THR A 943 12.79 -46.46 11.72
CA THR A 943 12.34 -47.39 10.67
C THR A 943 13.46 -47.91 9.76
N ALA A 944 14.60 -47.22 9.69
CA ALA A 944 15.79 -47.71 8.99
C ALA A 944 16.41 -48.95 9.66
N TYR A 945 16.05 -49.25 10.91
CA TYR A 945 16.38 -50.46 11.68
C TYR A 945 15.15 -51.38 11.76
N ARG A 946 14.90 -52.19 10.73
CA ARG A 946 13.90 -53.27 10.78
C ARG A 946 14.49 -54.54 11.39
N GLU A 947 13.77 -55.12 12.35
CA GLU A 947 14.05 -56.41 13.00
C GLU A 947 14.19 -57.60 12.01
N GLN A 948 15.08 -58.53 12.34
CA GLN A 948 15.09 -59.90 11.82
C GLN A 948 14.70 -60.86 12.95
N LYS A 949 13.71 -61.73 12.72
CA LYS A 949 13.24 -62.74 13.69
C LYS A 949 14.34 -63.76 14.05
N ARG A 950 14.20 -64.34 15.26
CA ARG A 950 15.04 -65.35 15.93
C ARG A 950 15.94 -66.18 15.01
N GLY A 951 17.26 -66.12 15.26
CA GLY A 951 18.26 -67.08 14.75
C GLY A 951 19.38 -66.51 13.86
N GLY A 952 19.52 -65.19 13.71
CA GLY A 952 20.59 -64.57 12.89
C GLY A 952 21.65 -63.83 13.71
N ILE A 953 22.93 -64.00 13.36
CA ILE A 953 24.05 -63.23 13.91
C ILE A 953 24.18 -61.89 13.15
N GLY A 954 24.09 -60.78 13.89
CA GLY A 954 24.83 -59.54 13.63
C GLY A 954 24.15 -58.43 12.79
N VAL A 955 23.83 -57.30 13.43
CA VAL A 955 23.71 -56.01 12.72
C VAL A 955 25.09 -55.33 12.74
N MET A 956 25.83 -55.38 11.64
CA MET A 956 26.87 -54.39 11.32
C MET A 956 26.75 -53.94 9.87
N GLY A 957 26.91 -52.63 9.66
CA GLY A 957 26.94 -52.01 8.34
C GLY A 957 26.50 -50.55 8.35
N MET A 958 27.04 -49.72 9.26
CA MET A 958 27.17 -48.29 8.95
C MET A 958 28.56 -48.10 8.35
N ASP A 959 28.65 -47.43 7.20
CA ASP A 959 29.95 -47.03 6.67
C ASP A 959 30.55 -45.97 7.60
N LEU A 960 31.61 -46.35 8.29
CA LEU A 960 32.40 -45.46 9.15
C LEU A 960 33.69 -45.07 8.40
N LYS A 961 34.45 -44.13 8.96
CA LYS A 961 35.81 -43.87 8.49
C LYS A 961 36.73 -45.02 8.94
N ASP A 962 37.81 -45.28 8.20
CA ASP A 962 38.78 -46.30 8.61
C ASP A 962 39.28 -46.01 10.03
N GLU A 963 39.30 -47.04 10.88
CA GLU A 963 39.61 -46.97 12.32
C GLU A 963 38.64 -46.16 13.21
N ASP A 964 37.45 -45.80 12.70
CA ASP A 964 36.41 -45.08 13.46
C ASP A 964 35.29 -46.01 13.94
N TYR A 965 34.70 -45.67 15.09
CA TYR A 965 33.61 -46.42 15.71
C TYR A 965 32.58 -45.49 16.34
N ILE A 966 31.37 -45.99 16.58
CA ILE A 966 30.29 -45.21 17.19
C ILE A 966 30.57 -45.08 18.70
N GLU A 967 30.76 -43.85 19.18
CA GLU A 967 31.00 -43.52 20.59
C GLU A 967 29.68 -43.23 21.35
N HIS A 968 28.69 -42.63 20.69
CA HIS A 968 27.35 -42.43 21.24
C HIS A 968 26.27 -42.88 20.25
N LEU A 969 25.32 -43.68 20.74
CA LEU A 969 24.15 -44.13 20.00
C LEU A 969 22.93 -44.08 20.93
N PHE A 970 21.91 -43.32 20.55
CA PHE A 970 20.66 -43.21 21.32
C PHE A 970 19.50 -42.82 20.41
N VAL A 971 18.27 -42.99 20.90
CA VAL A 971 17.05 -42.58 20.22
C VAL A 971 16.54 -41.31 20.87
N ALA A 972 16.16 -40.34 20.05
CA ALA A 972 15.56 -39.08 20.49
C ALA A 972 14.53 -38.61 19.46
N SER A 973 13.49 -37.94 19.93
CA SER A 973 12.47 -37.33 19.08
C SER A 973 13.06 -36.17 18.29
N THR A 974 12.56 -35.89 17.08
CA THR A 974 12.94 -34.73 16.25
C THR A 974 12.93 -33.39 17.00
N HIS A 975 12.13 -33.30 18.07
CA HIS A 975 11.95 -32.11 18.90
C HIS A 975 12.89 -32.04 20.11
N ASP A 976 13.53 -33.15 20.48
CA ASP A 976 14.40 -33.20 21.65
C ASP A 976 15.67 -32.36 21.43
N TYR A 977 16.17 -31.79 22.51
CA TYR A 977 17.48 -31.17 22.57
C TYR A 977 18.57 -32.20 22.89
N ILE A 978 19.72 -32.02 22.25
CA ILE A 978 20.96 -32.74 22.54
C ILE A 978 21.97 -31.74 23.08
N LEU A 979 22.40 -31.96 24.33
CA LEU A 979 23.43 -31.19 25.02
C LEU A 979 24.79 -31.87 24.86
N PHE A 980 25.73 -31.19 24.20
CA PHE A 980 27.10 -31.65 23.95
C PHE A 980 28.06 -31.03 24.96
N PHE A 981 28.52 -31.82 25.92
CA PHE A 981 29.49 -31.38 26.92
C PHE A 981 30.91 -31.69 26.49
N THR A 982 31.79 -30.70 26.50
CA THR A 982 33.16 -30.83 25.98
C THR A 982 34.22 -31.00 27.07
N ASN A 983 35.41 -31.48 26.71
CA ASN A 983 36.56 -31.65 27.61
C ASN A 983 36.98 -30.36 28.33
N VAL A 984 36.74 -29.19 27.73
CA VAL A 984 37.04 -27.87 28.32
C VAL A 984 35.90 -27.33 29.19
N GLY A 985 34.86 -28.11 29.46
CA GLY A 985 33.79 -27.77 30.40
C GLY A 985 32.71 -26.85 29.83
N LYS A 986 32.61 -26.74 28.50
CA LYS A 986 31.50 -26.05 27.81
C LYS A 986 30.37 -27.01 27.49
N VAL A 987 29.17 -26.46 27.29
CA VAL A 987 28.04 -27.16 26.71
C VAL A 987 27.47 -26.38 25.53
N TYR A 988 27.16 -27.14 24.49
CA TYR A 988 26.47 -26.70 23.29
C TYR A 988 25.15 -27.46 23.17
N ARG A 989 24.20 -26.95 22.39
CA ARG A 989 22.90 -27.59 22.19
C ARG A 989 22.53 -27.54 20.72
N LEU A 990 21.95 -28.61 20.23
CA LEU A 990 21.21 -28.66 18.97
C LEU A 990 19.90 -29.40 19.21
N LYS A 991 18.84 -29.05 18.48
CA LYS A 991 17.66 -29.92 18.35
C LYS A 991 17.99 -31.08 17.43
N VAL A 992 17.33 -32.21 17.62
CA VAL A 992 17.56 -33.41 16.82
C VAL A 992 17.36 -33.14 15.32
N HIS A 993 16.32 -32.42 14.91
CA HIS A 993 16.06 -32.15 13.49
C HIS A 993 17.16 -31.34 12.79
N GLU A 994 17.94 -30.54 13.55
CA GLU A 994 19.08 -29.76 13.06
C GLU A 994 20.30 -30.64 12.71
N LEU A 995 20.32 -31.88 13.21
CA LEU A 995 21.36 -32.85 12.85
C LEU A 995 21.18 -33.33 11.40
N PRO A 996 22.29 -33.61 10.69
CA PRO A 996 22.23 -34.03 9.30
C PRO A 996 21.51 -35.38 9.19
N LEU A 997 20.43 -35.38 8.40
CA LEU A 997 19.73 -36.61 8.02
C LEU A 997 20.66 -37.46 7.16
N GLY A 998 20.92 -38.68 7.60
CA GLY A 998 21.81 -39.62 6.92
C GLY A 998 21.09 -40.89 6.49
N SER A 999 21.63 -41.54 5.46
CA SER A 999 21.29 -42.92 5.14
C SER A 999 22.23 -43.88 5.90
N ARG A 1000 21.93 -45.19 5.89
CA ARG A 1000 22.80 -46.19 6.53
C ARG A 1000 24.23 -46.15 5.97
N GLN A 1001 24.39 -45.80 4.69
CA GLN A 1001 25.65 -45.72 3.96
C GLN A 1001 26.37 -44.36 4.11
N SER A 1002 25.71 -43.31 4.64
CA SER A 1002 26.36 -42.00 4.78
C SER A 1002 27.21 -41.92 6.06
N LYS A 1003 28.40 -41.34 5.97
CA LYS A 1003 29.33 -41.19 7.12
C LYS A 1003 28.89 -40.10 8.12
N GLY A 1004 27.82 -39.36 7.83
CA GLY A 1004 27.40 -38.19 8.60
C GLY A 1004 28.26 -36.95 8.34
N ARG A 1005 28.19 -35.95 9.22
CA ARG A 1005 28.99 -34.72 9.14
C ARG A 1005 29.83 -34.56 10.40
N ALA A 1006 31.07 -34.06 10.27
CA ALA A 1006 31.89 -33.75 11.43
C ALA A 1006 31.22 -32.66 12.29
N ILE A 1007 31.11 -32.90 13.60
CA ILE A 1007 30.40 -32.05 14.57
C ILE A 1007 31.04 -30.67 14.70
N VAL A 1008 32.34 -30.55 14.45
CA VAL A 1008 33.07 -29.26 14.37
C VAL A 1008 32.55 -28.33 13.27
N ASN A 1009 31.82 -28.86 12.27
CA ASN A 1009 31.15 -28.06 11.24
C ASN A 1009 29.75 -27.58 11.67
N LEU A 1010 29.20 -28.14 12.74
CA LEU A 1010 27.89 -27.79 13.29
C LEU A 1010 28.04 -26.90 14.53
N LEU A 1011 29.09 -27.11 15.32
CA LEU A 1011 29.36 -26.39 16.56
C LEU A 1011 30.75 -25.76 16.53
N PRO A 1012 30.90 -24.49 16.95
CA PRO A 1012 32.17 -23.77 16.90
C PRO A 1012 33.10 -24.17 18.07
N PHE A 1013 33.67 -25.36 17.95
CA PHE A 1013 34.66 -25.89 18.88
C PHE A 1013 36.00 -25.16 18.77
N ARG A 1014 36.68 -24.97 19.90
CA ARG A 1014 38.07 -24.50 19.91
C ARG A 1014 39.02 -25.60 19.43
N GLN A 1015 40.25 -25.21 19.08
CA GLN A 1015 41.29 -26.16 18.74
C GLN A 1015 41.53 -27.14 19.91
N SER A 1016 41.44 -28.44 19.64
CA SER A 1016 41.53 -29.54 20.64
C SER A 1016 40.33 -29.71 21.59
N GLU A 1017 39.21 -29.05 21.31
CA GLU A 1017 37.94 -29.27 22.03
C GLU A 1017 37.19 -30.49 21.47
N GLN A 1018 36.78 -31.40 22.36
CA GLN A 1018 36.14 -32.67 22.02
C GLN A 1018 34.91 -32.93 22.91
N VAL A 1019 33.88 -33.56 22.36
CA VAL A 1019 32.72 -34.01 23.12
C VAL A 1019 33.14 -35.14 24.07
N ARG A 1020 32.71 -35.05 25.33
CA ARG A 1020 32.96 -36.02 26.40
C ARG A 1020 31.70 -36.65 26.95
N ALA A 1021 30.58 -35.93 26.89
CA ALA A 1021 29.28 -36.46 27.25
C ALA A 1021 28.19 -35.83 26.39
N VAL A 1022 27.15 -36.62 26.15
CA VAL A 1022 25.95 -36.20 25.44
C VAL A 1022 24.76 -36.50 26.34
N VAL A 1023 23.88 -35.51 26.49
CA VAL A 1023 22.65 -35.62 27.28
C VAL A 1023 21.49 -35.21 26.39
N GLN A 1024 20.44 -36.03 26.35
CA GLN A 1024 19.19 -35.71 25.68
C GLN A 1024 18.18 -35.15 26.68
N THR A 1025 17.37 -34.18 26.24
CA THR A 1025 16.31 -33.58 27.05
C THR A 1025 15.29 -32.89 26.14
N ARG A 1026 14.00 -33.04 26.43
CA ARG A 1026 12.89 -32.35 25.77
C ARG A 1026 12.58 -31.03 26.47
N ASP A 1027 12.42 -31.07 27.79
CA ASP A 1027 11.89 -29.96 28.59
C ASP A 1027 12.74 -29.62 29.83
N PHE A 1028 13.93 -30.22 29.96
CA PHE A 1028 14.85 -30.05 31.09
C PHE A 1028 14.29 -30.54 32.44
N SER A 1029 13.28 -31.41 32.44
CA SER A 1029 12.66 -31.97 33.64
C SER A 1029 13.05 -33.43 33.95
N GLU A 1030 13.77 -34.11 33.05
CA GLU A 1030 14.03 -35.57 33.12
C GLU A 1030 14.97 -35.98 34.27
N ALA A 1031 15.69 -35.01 34.84
CA ALA A 1031 16.49 -35.19 36.03
C ALA A 1031 16.55 -33.89 36.82
N GLN A 1032 16.66 -34.00 38.15
CA GLN A 1032 16.81 -32.82 38.99
C GLN A 1032 18.18 -32.16 38.78
N TYR A 1033 19.25 -32.96 38.69
CA TYR A 1033 20.61 -32.47 38.61
C TYR A 1033 21.46 -33.18 37.53
N LEU A 1034 22.47 -32.46 37.04
CA LEU A 1034 23.61 -32.99 36.31
C LEU A 1034 24.83 -33.05 37.22
N VAL A 1035 25.44 -34.24 37.32
CA VAL A 1035 26.69 -34.49 38.03
C VAL A 1035 27.85 -34.56 37.04
N PHE A 1036 28.85 -33.72 37.26
CA PHE A 1036 30.07 -33.61 36.46
C PHE A 1036 31.24 -34.21 37.23
N GLY A 1037 32.08 -34.98 36.57
CA GLY A 1037 33.35 -35.46 37.11
C GLY A 1037 34.53 -35.07 36.21
N THR A 1038 35.63 -34.59 36.82
CA THR A 1038 36.85 -34.21 36.10
C THR A 1038 38.00 -35.19 36.34
N LYS A 1039 39.01 -35.11 35.47
CA LYS A 1039 40.21 -35.94 35.47
C LYS A 1039 41.02 -35.82 36.78
N LYS A 1040 41.06 -34.64 37.40
CA LYS A 1040 41.72 -34.39 38.69
C LYS A 1040 40.86 -34.73 39.92
N GLY A 1041 39.73 -35.41 39.74
CA GLY A 1041 38.88 -35.87 40.84
C GLY A 1041 37.97 -34.79 41.43
N VAL A 1042 37.67 -33.74 40.66
CA VAL A 1042 36.66 -32.73 41.03
C VAL A 1042 35.29 -33.24 40.63
N VAL A 1043 34.30 -33.05 41.51
CA VAL A 1043 32.90 -33.36 41.26
C VAL A 1043 32.07 -32.08 41.40
N LYS A 1044 31.06 -31.92 40.55
CA LYS A 1044 30.14 -30.79 40.60
C LYS A 1044 28.72 -31.26 40.35
N LYS A 1045 27.77 -30.61 41.02
CA LYS A 1045 26.34 -30.80 40.79
C LYS A 1045 25.69 -29.47 40.39
N THR A 1046 24.89 -29.47 39.33
CA THR A 1046 24.14 -28.30 38.81
C THR A 1046 22.71 -28.74 38.48
N GLU A 1047 21.72 -27.88 38.69
CA GLU A 1047 20.34 -28.17 38.26
C GLU A 1047 20.24 -28.28 36.73
N LEU A 1048 19.48 -29.26 36.22
CA LEU A 1048 19.30 -29.45 34.78
C LEU A 1048 18.61 -28.23 34.15
N ALA A 1049 17.61 -27.67 34.82
CA ALA A 1049 16.89 -26.47 34.41
C ALA A 1049 17.79 -25.24 34.18
N ALA A 1050 18.96 -25.16 34.84
CA ALA A 1050 19.91 -24.07 34.62
C ALA A 1050 20.48 -24.04 33.18
N TYR A 1051 20.34 -25.13 32.43
CA TYR A 1051 20.75 -25.26 31.04
C TYR A 1051 19.63 -24.95 30.04
N ASN A 1052 18.40 -24.69 30.52
CA ASN A 1052 17.31 -24.11 29.71
C ASN A 1052 17.48 -22.60 29.57
N THR A 1053 18.53 -22.18 28.85
CA THR A 1053 18.79 -20.76 28.54
C THR A 1053 19.07 -20.58 27.05
N PRO A 1054 18.73 -19.42 26.46
CA PRO A 1054 19.12 -19.10 25.08
C PRO A 1054 20.65 -19.16 24.94
N LEU A 1055 21.13 -20.06 24.09
CA LEU A 1055 22.57 -20.29 23.93
C LEU A 1055 23.18 -19.27 22.98
N ARG A 1056 24.33 -18.74 23.38
CA ARG A 1056 25.20 -17.95 22.50
C ARG A 1056 25.94 -18.88 21.55
N ALA A 1057 26.30 -18.38 20.37
CA ALA A 1057 27.01 -19.14 19.35
C ALA A 1057 28.30 -19.80 19.89
N ASP A 1058 28.96 -19.22 20.88
CA ASP A 1058 30.20 -19.73 21.47
C ASP A 1058 30.02 -20.81 22.56
N GLY A 1059 28.79 -21.27 22.82
CA GLY A 1059 28.47 -22.21 23.89
C GLY A 1059 28.56 -21.59 25.29
N ILE A 1060 27.95 -22.24 26.28
CA ILE A 1060 27.95 -21.77 27.68
C ILE A 1060 28.89 -22.60 28.54
N ILE A 1061 29.41 -22.01 29.60
CA ILE A 1061 30.25 -22.72 30.58
C ILE A 1061 29.35 -23.63 31.41
N ALA A 1062 29.59 -24.93 31.39
CA ALA A 1062 28.90 -25.91 32.24
C ALA A 1062 29.66 -26.18 33.55
N ILE A 1063 30.99 -26.15 33.48
CA ILE A 1063 31.91 -26.25 34.61
C ILE A 1063 33.18 -25.47 34.29
N LYS A 1064 33.65 -24.67 35.25
CA LYS A 1064 34.90 -23.92 35.08
C LYS A 1064 36.10 -24.84 35.32
N MET A 1065 36.76 -25.23 34.24
CA MET A 1065 37.91 -26.14 34.29
C MET A 1065 39.12 -25.50 34.97
N ARG A 1066 39.82 -26.30 35.78
CA ARG A 1066 41.11 -25.93 36.38
C ARG A 1066 42.23 -26.20 35.38
N GLU A 1067 43.35 -25.50 35.51
CA GLU A 1067 44.50 -25.67 34.62
C GLU A 1067 44.96 -27.13 34.57
N GLY A 1068 45.10 -27.69 33.36
CA GLY A 1068 45.47 -29.09 33.11
C GLY A 1068 44.44 -30.13 33.58
N ASP A 1069 43.19 -29.74 33.83
CA ASP A 1069 42.07 -30.65 34.13
C ASP A 1069 41.15 -30.80 32.91
N GLU A 1070 40.45 -31.94 32.81
CA GLU A 1070 39.52 -32.24 31.71
C GLU A 1070 38.21 -32.84 32.24
N LEU A 1071 37.10 -32.54 31.58
CA LEU A 1071 35.83 -33.19 31.87
C LEU A 1071 35.90 -34.68 31.47
N VAL A 1072 35.52 -35.57 32.38
CA VAL A 1072 35.54 -37.04 32.18
C VAL A 1072 34.14 -37.57 31.90
N GLY A 1073 33.10 -36.99 32.49
CA GLY A 1073 31.73 -37.40 32.21
C GLY A 1073 30.68 -36.54 32.91
N VAL A 1074 29.46 -36.64 32.40
CA VAL A 1074 28.25 -36.00 32.94
C VAL A 1074 27.17 -37.07 33.10
N ARG A 1075 26.44 -37.06 34.21
CA ARG A 1075 25.35 -38.02 34.50
C ARG A 1075 24.12 -37.30 35.05
N HIS A 1076 22.94 -37.81 34.72
CA HIS A 1076 21.69 -37.44 35.39
C HIS A 1076 21.72 -37.94 36.83
N SER A 1077 21.14 -37.15 37.73
CA SER A 1077 21.04 -37.45 39.16
C SER A 1077 19.71 -36.96 39.70
N SER A 1078 19.10 -37.75 40.58
CA SER A 1078 17.79 -37.52 41.20
C SER A 1078 17.84 -36.67 42.46
N GLY A 1079 19.03 -36.34 42.98
CA GLY A 1079 19.22 -35.59 44.24
C GLY A 1079 19.58 -36.47 45.44
N ASP A 1080 19.41 -37.79 45.36
CA ASP A 1080 19.74 -38.77 46.41
C ASP A 1080 20.62 -39.94 45.95
N ASP A 1081 21.16 -39.87 44.72
CA ASP A 1081 21.97 -40.92 44.15
C ASP A 1081 23.38 -41.01 44.78
N ASP A 1082 23.99 -42.21 44.73
CA ASP A 1082 25.41 -42.35 45.06
C ASP A 1082 26.27 -42.09 43.82
N ILE A 1083 27.28 -41.24 43.98
CA ILE A 1083 28.29 -40.96 42.95
C ILE A 1083 29.44 -41.94 43.14
N LEU A 1084 29.79 -42.63 42.06
CA LEU A 1084 30.91 -43.56 41.99
C LEU A 1084 31.96 -43.04 40.99
N MET A 1085 33.13 -42.66 41.51
CA MET A 1085 34.27 -42.21 40.71
C MET A 1085 35.38 -43.26 40.74
N ILE A 1086 35.99 -43.53 39.58
CA ILE A 1086 37.01 -44.57 39.40
C ILE A 1086 38.28 -43.97 38.82
N SER A 1087 39.43 -44.29 39.43
CA SER A 1087 40.75 -43.88 38.98
C SER A 1087 41.45 -44.92 38.11
N LYS A 1088 42.36 -44.45 37.26
CA LYS A 1088 43.20 -45.26 36.38
C LYS A 1088 44.06 -46.28 37.12
N LEU A 1089 44.56 -45.94 38.31
CA LEU A 1089 45.34 -46.85 39.16
C LEU A 1089 44.46 -47.74 40.06
N GLY A 1090 43.16 -47.86 39.75
CA GLY A 1090 42.29 -48.87 40.34
C GLY A 1090 41.76 -48.53 41.73
N GLN A 1091 41.56 -47.25 42.04
CA GLN A 1091 40.78 -46.81 43.20
C GLN A 1091 39.35 -46.47 42.77
N ALA A 1092 38.37 -46.73 43.64
CA ALA A 1092 36.99 -46.33 43.44
C ALA A 1092 36.44 -45.70 44.72
N ILE A 1093 35.81 -44.53 44.62
CA ILE A 1093 35.13 -43.87 45.74
C ILE A 1093 33.63 -43.79 45.46
N ARG A 1094 32.83 -44.22 46.44
CA ARG A 1094 31.38 -44.13 46.45
C ARG A 1094 30.96 -43.20 47.59
N PHE A 1095 30.22 -42.14 47.29
CA PHE A 1095 29.68 -41.21 48.28
C PHE A 1095 28.32 -40.72 47.81
N ASN A 1096 27.45 -40.32 48.74
CA ASN A 1096 26.13 -39.84 48.37
C ASN A 1096 26.19 -38.41 47.81
N GLU A 1097 25.41 -38.12 46.78
CA GLU A 1097 25.44 -36.82 46.12
C GLU A 1097 24.98 -35.66 47.02
N LYS A 1098 24.28 -35.92 48.13
CA LYS A 1098 23.92 -34.90 49.13
C LYS A 1098 25.14 -34.25 49.78
N GLU A 1099 26.29 -34.92 49.77
CA GLU A 1099 27.56 -34.33 50.23
C GLU A 1099 28.11 -33.26 49.27
N VAL A 1100 27.57 -33.19 48.04
CA VAL A 1100 27.91 -32.20 47.02
C VAL A 1100 26.75 -31.22 46.87
N ARG A 1101 26.93 -29.99 47.35
CA ARG A 1101 25.94 -28.92 47.14
C ARG A 1101 25.73 -28.64 45.65
N ALA A 1102 24.50 -28.32 45.28
CA ALA A 1102 24.21 -27.75 43.96
C ALA A 1102 24.93 -26.40 43.82
N MET A 1103 25.50 -26.13 42.65
CA MET A 1103 26.22 -24.91 42.34
C MET A 1103 25.80 -24.37 40.97
N GLY A 1104 26.01 -23.06 40.75
CA GLY A 1104 25.79 -22.46 39.44
C GLY A 1104 26.73 -23.00 38.36
N ARG A 1105 26.35 -22.80 37.10
CA ARG A 1105 27.07 -23.28 35.91
C ARG A 1105 28.53 -22.79 35.81
N ASP A 1106 28.82 -21.53 36.10
CA ASP A 1106 30.18 -20.98 36.04
C ASP A 1106 30.96 -21.16 37.36
N THR A 1107 31.02 -22.41 37.84
CA THR A 1107 31.78 -22.79 39.05
C THR A 1107 32.58 -24.06 38.80
N SER A 1108 33.66 -24.26 39.58
CA SER A 1108 34.62 -25.36 39.37
C SER A 1108 34.29 -26.67 40.09
N GLY A 1109 33.33 -26.70 41.02
CA GLY A 1109 33.03 -27.91 41.81
C GLY A 1109 33.90 -28.12 43.06
N VAL A 1110 33.66 -29.22 43.77
CA VAL A 1110 34.35 -29.64 45.02
C VAL A 1110 35.18 -30.90 44.80
N ALA A 1111 36.11 -31.20 45.71
CA ALA A 1111 36.85 -32.46 45.67
C ALA A 1111 35.89 -33.65 45.87
N GLY A 1112 35.83 -34.54 44.86
CA GLY A 1112 35.07 -35.79 44.87
C GLY A 1112 35.96 -36.98 45.20
N MET A 1113 37.17 -37.03 44.64
CA MET A 1113 38.15 -38.09 44.89
C MET A 1113 39.55 -37.50 45.04
N ARG A 1114 40.28 -37.94 46.08
CA ARG A 1114 41.69 -37.59 46.24
C ARG A 1114 42.56 -38.58 45.48
N MET A 1115 43.40 -38.05 44.60
CA MET A 1115 44.24 -38.85 43.71
C MET A 1115 45.66 -39.00 44.25
N ARG A 1116 46.32 -40.11 43.90
CA ARG A 1116 47.76 -40.28 44.09
C ARG A 1116 48.52 -39.56 42.96
N LYS A 1117 49.83 -39.38 43.14
CA LYS A 1117 50.70 -38.88 42.06
C LYS A 1117 50.58 -39.81 40.85
N ASP A 1118 50.44 -39.22 39.66
CA ASP A 1118 50.28 -39.92 38.37
C ASP A 1118 48.99 -40.76 38.22
N ASP A 1119 47.98 -40.53 39.08
CA ASP A 1119 46.64 -41.12 38.95
C ASP A 1119 45.63 -40.10 38.41
N GLU A 1120 44.64 -40.57 37.65
CA GLU A 1120 43.61 -39.74 37.02
C GLU A 1120 42.25 -40.44 37.09
N VAL A 1121 41.17 -39.68 37.25
CA VAL A 1121 39.81 -40.22 37.18
C VAL A 1121 39.49 -40.52 35.72
N ILE A 1122 39.05 -41.75 35.45
CA ILE A 1122 38.71 -42.22 34.11
C ILE A 1122 37.20 -42.41 33.92
N SER A 1123 36.43 -42.44 35.01
CA SER A 1123 34.98 -42.64 34.93
C SER A 1123 34.26 -42.08 36.15
N VAL A 1124 33.08 -41.50 35.88
CA VAL A 1124 32.09 -41.07 36.88
C VAL A 1124 30.75 -41.71 36.50
N ASN A 1125 30.10 -42.32 37.48
CA ASN A 1125 28.83 -43.04 37.30
C ASN A 1125 27.90 -42.79 38.49
N ILE A 1126 26.61 -42.99 38.24
CA ILE A 1126 25.63 -43.16 39.31
C ILE A 1126 25.62 -44.63 39.72
N ALA A 1127 25.64 -44.87 41.03
CA ALA A 1127 25.75 -46.18 41.63
C ALA A 1127 24.45 -46.53 42.38
N GLN A 1128 23.90 -47.70 42.06
CA GLN A 1128 22.75 -48.30 42.77
C GLN A 1128 23.14 -49.70 43.25
N ASP A 1129 22.62 -50.13 44.40
CA ASP A 1129 23.07 -51.37 45.06
C ASP A 1129 22.79 -52.65 44.28
N ASP A 1130 21.84 -52.61 43.35
CA ASP A 1130 21.44 -53.69 42.44
C ASP A 1130 22.32 -53.84 41.19
N SER A 1131 23.30 -52.94 41.01
CA SER A 1131 24.17 -52.91 39.83
C SER A 1131 25.59 -53.43 40.11
N ASP A 1132 26.32 -53.76 39.05
CA ASP A 1132 27.73 -54.16 39.10
C ASP A 1132 28.63 -53.06 38.51
N LEU A 1133 29.82 -52.84 39.08
CA LEU A 1133 30.89 -52.09 38.44
C LEU A 1133 31.74 -53.04 37.60
N LEU A 1134 31.73 -52.85 36.28
CA LEU A 1134 32.66 -53.45 35.34
C LEU A 1134 33.91 -52.59 35.21
N VAL A 1135 35.08 -53.20 35.40
CA VAL A 1135 36.39 -52.57 35.16
C VAL A 1135 37.20 -53.42 34.21
N VAL A 1136 37.91 -52.76 33.28
CA VAL A 1136 38.78 -53.43 32.30
C VAL A 1136 40.14 -52.72 32.24
N THR A 1137 41.21 -53.49 32.24
CA THR A 1137 42.59 -53.01 32.13
C THR A 1137 43.03 -52.86 30.68
N GLU A 1138 44.06 -52.04 30.45
CA GLU A 1138 44.64 -51.81 29.12
C GLU A 1138 45.21 -53.10 28.49
N ASN A 1139 45.57 -54.12 29.29
CA ASN A 1139 46.03 -55.41 28.76
C ASN A 1139 44.90 -56.46 28.65
N GLY A 1140 43.63 -56.05 28.65
CA GLY A 1140 42.51 -56.91 28.32
C GLY A 1140 42.01 -57.81 29.46
N TYR A 1141 42.28 -57.45 30.72
CA TYR A 1141 41.72 -58.14 31.89
C TYR A 1141 40.52 -57.38 32.44
N GLY A 1142 39.42 -58.07 32.71
CA GLY A 1142 38.17 -57.47 33.18
C GLY A 1142 37.54 -58.25 34.31
N LYS A 1143 36.70 -57.55 35.08
CA LYS A 1143 35.83 -58.18 36.09
C LYS A 1143 34.63 -57.30 36.40
N ARG A 1144 33.58 -57.93 36.90
CA ARG A 1144 32.46 -57.24 37.54
C ARG A 1144 32.52 -57.38 39.05
N THR A 1145 32.09 -56.36 39.76
CA THR A 1145 31.96 -56.40 41.23
C THR A 1145 30.70 -55.68 41.64
N ARG A 1146 29.92 -56.25 42.57
CA ARG A 1146 28.67 -55.63 43.03
C ARG A 1146 28.95 -54.24 43.58
N VAL A 1147 28.11 -53.28 43.23
CA VAL A 1147 28.22 -51.91 43.73
C VAL A 1147 28.04 -51.86 45.25
N ALA A 1148 27.20 -52.74 45.81
CA ALA A 1148 27.05 -52.97 47.25
C ALA A 1148 28.37 -53.32 47.97
N ASP A 1149 29.35 -53.92 47.28
CA ASP A 1149 30.64 -54.26 47.90
C ASP A 1149 31.50 -53.00 48.12
N TYR A 1150 31.22 -51.88 47.44
CA TYR A 1150 31.93 -50.61 47.60
C TYR A 1150 31.30 -49.82 48.74
N PRO A 1151 31.95 -49.72 49.92
CA PRO A 1151 31.38 -49.00 51.05
C PRO A 1151 31.25 -47.51 50.73
N ARG A 1152 30.13 -46.90 51.14
CA ARG A 1152 29.98 -45.45 51.14
C ARG A 1152 31.06 -44.83 52.03
N LYS A 1153 31.86 -43.93 51.47
CA LYS A 1153 32.88 -43.12 52.15
C LYS A 1153 32.50 -41.65 52.00
N GLY A 1154 33.09 -40.76 52.80
CA GLY A 1154 32.92 -39.32 52.57
C GLY A 1154 33.63 -38.85 51.30
N ARG A 1155 33.06 -37.83 50.62
CA ARG A 1155 33.65 -37.25 49.41
C ARG A 1155 35.07 -36.72 49.66
N GLY A 1156 35.91 -36.73 48.63
CA GLY A 1156 37.31 -36.30 48.71
C GLY A 1156 38.24 -37.29 49.42
N GLY A 1157 37.75 -38.49 49.75
CA GLY A 1157 38.59 -39.60 50.18
C GLY A 1157 39.42 -40.19 49.05
N MET A 1158 40.34 -41.10 49.39
CA MET A 1158 41.21 -41.78 48.42
C MET A 1158 40.51 -42.95 47.70
N GLY A 1159 39.29 -43.31 48.14
CA GLY A 1159 38.55 -44.48 47.67
C GLY A 1159 39.08 -45.80 48.25
N VAL A 1160 38.49 -46.88 47.76
CA VAL A 1160 38.90 -48.25 48.03
C VAL A 1160 39.40 -48.92 46.76
N LYS A 1161 40.24 -49.93 46.91
CA LYS A 1161 40.77 -50.68 45.76
C LYS A 1161 39.64 -51.37 45.00
N THR A 1162 39.55 -51.12 43.69
CA THR A 1162 38.56 -51.72 42.78
C THR A 1162 39.11 -52.87 41.95
N ILE A 1163 40.43 -52.97 41.82
CA ILE A 1163 41.14 -54.05 41.12
C ILE A 1163 42.58 -54.16 41.65
N GLN A 1164 43.13 -55.36 41.69
CA GLN A 1164 44.55 -55.61 41.94
C GLN A 1164 45.34 -55.52 40.64
N LEU A 1165 45.91 -54.34 40.37
CA LEU A 1165 46.81 -54.13 39.24
C LEU A 1165 48.19 -54.79 39.49
N THR A 1166 48.79 -55.29 38.41
CA THR A 1166 50.15 -55.83 38.31
C THR A 1166 50.77 -55.31 37.03
N GLU A 1167 52.10 -55.22 36.94
CA GLU A 1167 52.79 -54.71 35.75
C GLU A 1167 52.35 -55.42 34.45
N ALA A 1168 52.18 -56.75 34.48
CA ALA A 1168 51.69 -57.54 33.35
C ALA A 1168 50.25 -57.24 32.91
N LYS A 1169 49.41 -56.63 33.76
CA LYS A 1169 47.99 -56.34 33.47
C LYS A 1169 47.73 -54.88 33.13
N GLY A 1170 48.72 -54.01 33.33
CA GLY A 1170 48.62 -52.57 33.06
C GLY A 1170 47.66 -51.84 34.00
N THR A 1171 47.29 -50.63 33.61
CA THR A 1171 46.33 -49.74 34.28
C THR A 1171 44.90 -49.94 33.79
N LEU A 1172 43.91 -49.31 34.43
CA LEU A 1172 42.53 -49.37 33.94
C LEU A 1172 42.36 -48.57 32.65
N ALA A 1173 41.81 -49.21 31.62
CA ALA A 1173 41.40 -48.58 30.37
C ALA A 1173 39.98 -48.04 30.42
N GLY A 1174 39.09 -48.68 31.20
CA GLY A 1174 37.70 -48.26 31.30
C GLY A 1174 37.00 -48.82 32.53
N ALA A 1175 35.97 -48.09 32.99
CA ALA A 1175 35.12 -48.50 34.08
C ALA A 1175 33.68 -48.03 33.83
N ARG A 1176 32.69 -48.90 34.06
CA ARG A 1176 31.28 -48.56 33.88
C ARG A 1176 30.38 -49.35 34.82
N VAL A 1177 29.32 -48.70 35.29
CA VAL A 1177 28.23 -49.39 36.00
C VAL A 1177 27.36 -50.09 34.96
N VAL A 1178 27.07 -51.36 35.20
CA VAL A 1178 26.37 -52.28 34.30
C VAL A 1178 25.36 -53.10 35.10
N ARG A 1179 24.30 -53.57 34.45
CA ARG A 1179 23.32 -54.49 35.03
C ARG A 1179 23.34 -55.82 34.28
N ASP A 1180 22.74 -56.85 34.87
CA ASP A 1180 22.56 -58.14 34.20
C ASP A 1180 21.69 -57.93 32.94
N GLY A 1181 21.99 -58.63 31.84
CA GLY A 1181 21.39 -58.36 30.52
C GLY A 1181 22.06 -57.28 29.67
N TYR A 1182 23.05 -56.55 30.20
CA TYR A 1182 23.83 -55.61 29.38
C TYR A 1182 24.86 -56.39 28.54
N GLN A 1183 25.24 -55.84 27.39
CA GLN A 1183 26.40 -56.25 26.61
C GLN A 1183 27.49 -55.18 26.72
N VAL A 1184 28.76 -55.56 26.53
CA VAL A 1184 29.89 -54.63 26.54
C VAL A 1184 30.72 -54.81 25.29
N MET A 1185 31.13 -53.68 24.71
CA MET A 1185 32.09 -53.61 23.62
C MET A 1185 33.44 -53.12 24.16
N LEU A 1186 34.49 -53.87 23.84
CA LEU A 1186 35.89 -53.54 24.12
C LEU A 1186 36.62 -53.31 22.81
N ILE A 1187 37.40 -52.23 22.76
CA ILE A 1187 38.12 -51.82 21.55
C ILE A 1187 39.60 -51.78 21.86
N SER A 1188 40.44 -52.33 20.98
CA SER A 1188 41.90 -52.21 21.07
C SER A 1188 42.42 -51.00 20.29
N THR A 1189 43.65 -50.56 20.60
CA THR A 1189 44.37 -49.54 19.83
C THR A 1189 44.71 -49.97 18.40
N GLY A 1190 44.67 -51.28 18.09
CA GLY A 1190 44.83 -51.82 16.74
C GLY A 1190 43.51 -51.99 15.98
N GLY A 1191 42.39 -51.47 16.50
CA GLY A 1191 41.09 -51.50 15.82
C GLY A 1191 40.27 -52.79 16.01
N THR A 1192 40.80 -53.80 16.70
CA THR A 1192 40.01 -55.01 17.06
C THR A 1192 38.89 -54.63 18.03
N VAL A 1193 37.65 -55.00 17.72
CA VAL A 1193 36.45 -54.79 18.57
C VAL A 1193 35.89 -56.14 19.02
N ILE A 1194 35.62 -56.31 20.31
CA ILE A 1194 34.96 -57.50 20.87
C ILE A 1194 33.68 -57.07 21.59
N ARG A 1195 32.55 -57.68 21.22
CA ARG A 1195 31.26 -57.53 21.90
C ARG A 1195 30.96 -58.82 22.67
N MET A 1196 30.61 -58.70 23.95
CA MET A 1196 30.22 -59.85 24.77
C MET A 1196 29.13 -59.48 25.78
N PRO A 1197 28.25 -60.43 26.16
CA PRO A 1197 27.37 -60.25 27.29
C PRO A 1197 28.17 -59.98 28.55
N VAL A 1198 27.73 -58.99 29.32
CA VAL A 1198 28.40 -58.59 30.55
C VAL A 1198 28.33 -59.73 31.58
N ASP A 1199 27.32 -60.61 31.47
CA ASP A 1199 27.14 -61.81 32.29
C ASP A 1199 28.20 -62.89 32.08
N GLU A 1200 28.91 -62.88 30.94
CA GLU A 1200 30.07 -63.77 30.72
C GLU A 1200 31.33 -63.29 31.47
N ILE A 1201 31.36 -62.02 31.89
CA ILE A 1201 32.48 -61.46 32.64
C ILE A 1201 32.32 -61.81 34.12
N LYS A 1202 33.26 -62.63 34.61
CA LYS A 1202 33.22 -63.17 35.96
C LYS A 1202 33.04 -62.09 37.03
N ARG A 1203 31.99 -62.26 37.85
CA ARG A 1203 31.74 -61.47 39.06
C ARG A 1203 32.76 -61.89 40.14
N LEU A 1204 33.59 -60.96 40.59
CA LEU A 1204 34.66 -61.17 41.57
C LEU A 1204 34.67 -60.03 42.59
N GLY A 1205 35.27 -60.28 43.77
CA GLY A 1205 35.45 -59.25 44.80
C GLY A 1205 36.28 -58.05 44.34
N ARG A 1206 36.26 -56.97 45.14
CA ARG A 1206 36.92 -55.70 44.80
C ARG A 1206 38.43 -55.82 44.58
N ALA A 1207 39.16 -56.42 45.51
CA ALA A 1207 40.63 -56.49 45.44
C ALA A 1207 41.17 -57.73 44.68
N THR A 1208 40.49 -58.17 43.61
CA THR A 1208 40.97 -59.27 42.74
C THR A 1208 41.53 -58.72 41.43
N GLN A 1209 42.25 -59.56 40.67
CA GLN A 1209 42.98 -59.14 39.46
C GLN A 1209 42.17 -59.25 38.15
N GLY A 1210 40.94 -59.75 38.18
CA GLY A 1210 40.13 -60.01 36.98
C GLY A 1210 40.60 -61.16 36.09
N VAL A 1211 39.74 -61.55 35.14
CA VAL A 1211 39.96 -62.60 34.14
C VAL A 1211 40.21 -61.97 32.77
N ILE A 1212 40.78 -62.71 31.83
CA ILE A 1212 40.98 -62.21 30.46
C ILE A 1212 39.60 -62.02 29.81
N VAL A 1213 39.30 -60.79 29.41
CA VAL A 1213 38.10 -60.43 28.62
C VAL A 1213 38.45 -60.10 27.18
N MET A 1214 39.71 -59.74 26.90
CA MET A 1214 40.20 -59.51 25.54
C MET A 1214 41.65 -59.99 25.42
N ARG A 1215 41.94 -60.85 24.44
CA ARG A 1215 43.33 -61.19 24.08
C ARG A 1215 43.82 -60.18 23.05
N LEU A 1216 44.91 -59.48 23.36
CA LEU A 1216 45.52 -58.44 22.53
C LEU A 1216 46.73 -58.99 21.77
N ARG A 1217 47.02 -58.47 20.57
CA ARG A 1217 48.16 -58.90 19.75
C ARG A 1217 49.31 -57.90 19.85
N GLY A 1218 50.54 -58.38 20.06
CA GLY A 1218 51.73 -57.50 20.11
C GLY A 1218 51.64 -56.45 21.23
N ASP A 1219 51.89 -55.19 20.90
CA ASP A 1219 51.83 -54.04 21.81
C ASP A 1219 50.43 -53.37 21.89
N GLU A 1220 49.38 -54.02 21.35
CA GLU A 1220 48.00 -53.51 21.42
C GLU A 1220 47.50 -53.39 22.86
N ARG A 1221 46.71 -52.35 23.11
CA ARG A 1221 46.05 -52.10 24.40
C ARG A 1221 44.55 -51.91 24.21
N VAL A 1222 43.73 -52.22 25.21
CA VAL A 1222 42.33 -51.80 25.24
C VAL A 1222 42.29 -50.28 25.33
N SER A 1223 41.66 -49.64 24.35
CA SER A 1223 41.53 -48.19 24.21
C SER A 1223 40.24 -47.65 24.82
N SER A 1224 39.12 -48.37 24.70
CA SER A 1224 37.82 -47.93 25.23
C SER A 1224 36.86 -49.08 25.56
N LEU A 1225 35.84 -48.75 26.36
CA LEU A 1225 34.80 -49.64 26.84
C LEU A 1225 33.44 -48.94 26.74
N ALA A 1226 32.45 -49.58 26.11
CA ALA A 1226 31.09 -49.06 25.97
C ALA A 1226 30.03 -50.15 26.26
N PRO A 1227 29.09 -49.94 27.21
CA PRO A 1227 27.95 -50.84 27.39
C PRO A 1227 26.90 -50.65 26.28
N VAL A 1228 26.20 -51.72 25.94
CA VAL A 1228 25.09 -51.78 24.97
C VAL A 1228 23.92 -52.49 25.67
N VAL A 1229 22.75 -51.88 25.72
CA VAL A 1229 21.54 -52.46 26.34
C VAL A 1229 20.74 -53.20 25.27
N GLU A 1230 20.30 -54.44 25.54
CA GLU A 1230 19.27 -55.12 24.72
C GLU A 1230 17.89 -54.60 25.14
N SER A 1231 17.08 -54.14 24.17
CA SER A 1231 15.68 -53.76 24.42
C SER A 1231 14.78 -55.00 24.37
N ASP A 1232 13.93 -55.16 25.40
CA ASP A 1232 12.88 -56.19 25.45
C ASP A 1232 11.75 -55.83 24.47
N ASP A 1233 11.50 -56.70 23.49
CA ASP A 1233 10.37 -56.58 22.55
C ASP A 1233 9.09 -57.17 23.18
N SER A 1234 8.25 -56.32 23.76
CA SER A 1234 6.82 -56.63 24.00
C SER A 1234 5.95 -55.68 23.17
N VAL A 1235 5.56 -56.13 21.98
CA VAL A 1235 4.61 -55.45 21.09
C VAL A 1235 3.20 -55.71 21.61
N GLU A 1236 2.53 -54.69 22.14
CA GLU A 1236 1.07 -54.65 22.21
C GLU A 1236 0.52 -54.25 20.82
N GLU A 1237 -0.45 -55.02 20.33
CA GLU A 1237 -1.11 -54.78 19.04
C GLU A 1237 -1.91 -53.45 19.02
N PRO A 1238 -2.03 -52.80 17.86
CA PRO A 1238 -2.76 -51.53 17.73
C PRO A 1238 -4.28 -51.75 17.83
N VAL A 1239 -4.91 -51.03 18.76
CA VAL A 1239 -6.38 -50.91 18.83
C VAL A 1239 -6.85 -49.96 17.72
N ALA A 1240 -7.84 -50.42 16.95
CA ALA A 1240 -8.41 -49.71 15.81
C ALA A 1240 -9.19 -48.44 16.19
N ASP A 1241 -9.11 -47.46 15.28
CA ASP A 1241 -9.87 -46.21 15.11
C ASP A 1241 -11.12 -45.99 15.98
N GLN A 1242 -11.18 -44.81 16.61
CA GLN A 1242 -12.38 -43.96 16.59
C GLN A 1242 -11.99 -42.47 16.44
N ALA A 1243 -12.49 -41.84 15.38
CA ALA A 1243 -12.52 -40.40 15.10
C ALA A 1243 -13.29 -39.61 16.19
N PRO A 1244 -13.17 -38.25 16.29
CA PRO A 1244 -12.63 -37.28 15.33
C PRO A 1244 -11.38 -36.51 15.76
#